data_AF-B4NJ86-F1
#
_entry.id   AF-B4NJ86-F1
#
_cell.length_a   1.000
_cell.length_b   1.000
_cell.length_c   1.000
_cell.angle_alpha   90.00
_cell.angle_beta   90.00
_cell.angle_gamma   90.00
#
_symmetry.space_group_name_H-M   'P 1'
#
loop_
_entity.id
_entity.type
_entity.pdbx_description
1 polymer ?
#
loop_
_entity_poly.entity_id
_entity_poly.type
_entity_poly.pdbx_seq_one_letter_code
_entity_poly.pdbx_strand_id
1 'polypeptide(L)'
;MGCLRDILLLGILGLINNAVGVKISTGYHIVHNEPHQPYSGYHGFQYLSGAPSQYIIGNSLSHGAPASSPAIQNPFTQPAAGPAPSAYGHSFPTPGQVTCANPPAICEKSAYRTLDGSCNHLERPGLGVANTKYGRLLTPKYADGLSAPPRSISGDELPSARLVSLVAFGEQDVPDPEFTLHNMQWGQIMTHDMSMTAGATQSKKHPTRCCTDDGRLIGLDTAHKTCFAIIVPPHDPAYAQVGTECLNFVRTLTDRDSRCQYAGGPAEQLTVVTSYLDLSLVYGNSIQQNSDIREFQGGRMIVEERNGGKWLPLSRNVTGDCDAIDSSEVCYRAGDVRVNQNPGLAILQTVLLREHNRIADGLAALNPHYDDRTLFQEARKINIAQYQQINYYEWLPIFLGAENMLKNRLIYKAPGGSYVNDFDPNIDPSVLNEHATAAFRYFHSQIEGRLDLLSELRQVLGSLTLSDWFNRPGIIEVGDNFDSLTRGHATQPEELTDINFDRQIKHFLFRRNMPFGSDLRSLDIQRNRDHGLASYNDMREFCGLRRAHSWEDFGDLISPPIIEKLKSLYASHEDVDLTVGGSLEAHVAGSLAGPTFLCILTEQFYRTRVGDRFFFENGDKLTGFTPDQLTELRKASMARLLCDNGNSISSMQPQAFKTVSASNPIVPCSHIPQVDLTKWIDQKPYTSADPSIHYVKK
;
A
#
# COMPACT_ATOMS: atom_id res chain seq x y z
N MET A 1 22.54 7.39 59.38
CA MET A 1 23.27 8.00 58.24
C MET A 1 23.13 7.12 56.97
N GLY A 2 21.90 6.86 56.53
CA GLY A 2 21.63 5.82 55.52
C GLY A 2 20.65 6.26 54.42
N CYS A 3 20.59 7.56 54.10
CA CYS A 3 19.67 8.07 53.07
C CYS A 3 20.38 8.94 52.00
N LEU A 4 21.71 9.09 52.08
CA LEU A 4 22.49 9.90 51.13
C LEU A 4 23.27 9.07 50.09
N ARG A 5 23.26 7.74 50.19
CA ARG A 5 24.07 6.87 49.33
C ARG A 5 23.32 6.37 48.09
N ASP A 6 21.99 6.25 48.16
CA ASP A 6 21.17 5.73 47.05
C ASP A 6 20.76 6.82 46.04
N ILE A 7 20.72 8.10 46.47
CA ILE A 7 20.45 9.23 45.58
C ILE A 7 21.69 9.55 44.70
N LEU A 8 22.90 9.26 45.18
CA LEU A 8 24.12 9.44 44.39
C LEU A 8 24.28 8.38 43.30
N LEU A 9 23.79 7.14 43.51
CA LEU A 9 23.82 6.10 42.48
C LEU A 9 22.82 6.35 41.35
N LEU A 10 21.63 6.88 41.67
CA LEU A 10 20.64 7.30 40.67
C LEU A 10 21.08 8.54 39.88
N GLY A 11 21.82 9.46 40.51
CA GLY A 11 22.42 10.61 39.83
C GLY A 11 23.55 10.23 38.86
N ILE A 12 24.32 9.17 39.14
CA ILE A 12 25.41 8.71 38.26
C ILE A 12 24.88 7.84 37.11
N LEU A 13 23.80 7.06 37.31
CA LEU A 13 23.12 6.35 36.22
C LEU A 13 22.36 7.29 35.26
N GLY A 14 21.85 8.43 35.76
CA GLY A 14 21.24 9.48 34.93
C GLY A 14 22.24 10.29 34.08
N LEU A 15 23.53 10.32 34.45
CA LEU A 15 24.57 11.08 33.75
C LEU A 15 25.36 10.25 32.74
N ILE A 16 25.33 8.91 32.82
CA ILE A 16 26.02 8.03 31.84
C ILE A 16 25.15 7.77 30.60
N ASN A 17 23.83 7.93 30.67
CA ASN A 17 22.94 7.76 29.51
C ASN A 17 22.96 8.93 28.50
N ASN A 18 23.62 10.05 28.83
CA ASN A 18 23.80 11.18 27.92
C ASN A 18 25.18 11.23 27.24
N ALA A 19 26.05 10.23 27.46
CA ALA A 19 27.42 10.23 26.95
C ALA A 19 27.70 9.20 25.83
N VAL A 20 26.71 8.39 25.42
CA VAL A 20 26.79 7.53 24.22
C VAL A 20 25.59 7.79 23.30
N GLY A 21 25.11 9.04 23.26
CA GLY A 21 24.37 9.52 22.11
C GLY A 21 25.36 9.63 20.95
N VAL A 22 25.53 8.54 20.20
CA VAL A 22 26.21 8.61 18.91
C VAL A 22 25.41 9.60 18.08
N LYS A 23 25.90 10.85 17.98
CA LYS A 23 25.48 11.78 16.96
C LYS A 23 25.91 11.19 15.63
N ILE A 24 25.10 10.29 15.09
CA ILE A 24 25.21 9.89 13.69
C ILE A 24 24.86 11.15 12.91
N SER A 25 25.88 11.77 12.31
CA SER A 25 25.70 12.86 11.35
C SER A 25 24.82 12.32 10.23
N THR A 26 23.57 12.76 10.15
CA THR A 26 22.59 12.39 9.12
C THR A 26 22.91 13.09 7.80
N GLY A 27 24.06 12.72 7.23
CA GLY A 27 24.57 13.17 5.95
C GLY A 27 24.11 12.29 4.78
N TYR A 28 22.91 11.73 4.82
CA TYR A 28 22.34 11.11 3.62
C TYR A 28 21.66 12.20 2.80
N HIS A 29 22.29 12.50 1.66
CA HIS A 29 21.75 13.36 0.62
C HIS A 29 21.40 12.45 -0.55
N ILE A 30 20.11 12.15 -0.71
CA ILE A 30 19.64 11.73 -2.02
C ILE A 30 19.65 13.02 -2.85
N VAL A 31 20.63 13.16 -3.74
CA VAL A 31 20.78 14.35 -4.58
C VAL A 31 19.66 14.31 -5.61
N HIS A 32 18.55 14.97 -5.29
CA HIS A 32 17.54 15.34 -6.27
C HIS A 32 18.01 16.61 -6.95
N ASN A 33 18.37 16.50 -8.24
CA ASN A 33 18.87 17.56 -9.11
C ASN A 33 18.54 18.97 -8.60
N GLU A 34 19.49 19.60 -7.92
CA GLU A 34 19.49 21.05 -7.85
C GLU A 34 19.79 21.57 -9.27
N PRO A 35 19.12 22.62 -9.75
CA PRO A 35 19.52 23.25 -10.99
C PRO A 35 21.00 23.66 -10.87
N HIS A 36 21.85 23.01 -11.66
CA HIS A 36 23.30 23.13 -11.62
C HIS A 36 23.76 24.59 -11.57
N GLN A 37 24.45 24.96 -10.49
CA GLN A 37 25.60 25.86 -10.63
C GLN A 37 26.77 25.07 -11.24
N PRO A 38 27.57 25.69 -12.13
CA PRO A 38 28.55 24.97 -12.92
C PRO A 38 29.78 24.62 -12.07
N TYR A 39 29.88 23.37 -11.65
CA TYR A 39 31.15 22.76 -11.26
C TYR A 39 31.43 21.57 -12.17
N SER A 40 32.57 21.64 -12.87
CA SER A 40 33.05 20.63 -13.79
C SER A 40 33.64 19.44 -13.04
N GLY A 41 33.28 18.22 -13.45
CA GLY A 41 34.01 17.03 -13.01
C GLY A 41 33.22 15.72 -13.12
N TYR A 42 33.47 15.00 -14.21
CA TYR A 42 33.52 13.54 -14.32
C TYR A 42 32.28 12.70 -14.71
N HIS A 43 32.55 11.95 -15.80
CA HIS A 43 32.08 10.63 -16.27
C HIS A 43 30.64 10.46 -16.77
N GLY A 44 30.49 10.64 -18.10
CA GLY A 44 29.30 10.26 -18.86
C GLY A 44 29.41 8.88 -19.52
N PHE A 45 28.27 8.20 -19.62
CA PHE A 45 28.03 7.11 -20.56
C PHE A 45 26.89 7.54 -21.50
N GLN A 46 27.15 7.54 -22.81
CA GLN A 46 26.19 7.85 -23.87
C GLN A 46 25.58 6.56 -24.45
N TYR A 47 24.27 6.54 -24.62
CA TYR A 47 23.56 5.54 -25.43
C TYR A 47 23.51 5.97 -26.91
N LEU A 48 24.00 5.10 -27.79
CA LEU A 48 23.97 5.26 -29.25
C LEU A 48 22.60 4.81 -29.81
N SER A 49 21.95 5.69 -30.56
CA SER A 49 20.75 5.41 -31.37
C SER A 49 21.12 4.92 -32.77
N GLY A 50 20.46 3.86 -33.24
CA GLY A 50 20.56 3.39 -34.63
C GLY A 50 19.22 2.90 -35.17
N ALA A 51 18.73 3.58 -36.19
CA ALA A 51 17.80 3.12 -37.24
C ALA A 51 18.45 3.53 -38.59
N PRO A 52 17.95 3.20 -39.82
CA PRO A 52 16.65 2.61 -40.20
C PRO A 52 16.69 1.59 -41.38
N SER A 53 15.55 1.01 -41.80
CA SER A 53 15.15 0.90 -43.22
C SER A 53 13.72 0.36 -43.43
N GLN A 54 13.11 0.77 -44.55
CA GLN A 54 11.71 0.64 -44.99
C GLN A 54 11.46 -0.61 -45.87
N TYR A 55 10.18 -0.99 -46.11
CA TYR A 55 9.50 -1.06 -47.44
C TYR A 55 8.22 -1.96 -47.48
N ILE A 56 7.06 -1.31 -47.75
CA ILE A 56 5.98 -1.55 -48.74
C ILE A 56 5.04 -2.80 -48.76
N ILE A 57 3.73 -2.52 -48.52
CA ILE A 57 2.43 -2.77 -49.24
C ILE A 57 2.06 -4.15 -49.85
N GLY A 58 0.82 -4.61 -49.57
CA GLY A 58 0.03 -5.45 -50.49
C GLY A 58 -1.39 -5.82 -50.01
N ASN A 59 -2.43 -5.16 -50.54
CA ASN A 59 -3.87 -5.46 -50.37
C ASN A 59 -4.36 -6.50 -51.41
N SER A 60 -5.37 -7.33 -51.07
CA SER A 60 -6.42 -7.74 -52.02
C SER A 60 -7.72 -8.22 -51.33
N LEU A 61 -8.86 -7.81 -51.89
CA LEU A 61 -10.26 -8.13 -51.55
C LEU A 61 -10.71 -9.40 -52.35
N SER A 62 -11.76 -10.18 -52.04
CA SER A 62 -13.19 -9.78 -52.13
C SER A 62 -14.19 -10.99 -52.12
N HIS A 63 -15.51 -10.68 -52.04
CA HIS A 63 -16.75 -11.45 -52.38
C HIS A 63 -17.36 -12.37 -51.28
N GLY A 64 -18.69 -12.41 -51.02
CA GLY A 64 -19.88 -11.75 -51.57
C GLY A 64 -21.15 -12.20 -50.78
N ALA A 65 -22.21 -11.37 -50.76
CA ALA A 65 -23.50 -11.60 -50.06
C ALA A 65 -24.48 -12.49 -50.87
N PRO A 66 -25.65 -12.94 -50.36
CA PRO A 66 -26.84 -12.07 -50.23
C PRO A 66 -27.84 -12.39 -49.09
N ALA A 67 -28.87 -11.53 -49.00
CA ALA A 67 -29.80 -11.27 -47.91
C ALA A 67 -31.05 -12.18 -47.81
N SER A 68 -31.64 -12.24 -46.61
CA SER A 68 -33.10 -12.23 -46.41
C SER A 68 -33.45 -11.84 -44.95
N SER A 69 -34.46 -10.99 -44.78
CA SER A 69 -35.12 -10.62 -43.51
C SER A 69 -36.53 -11.21 -43.52
N PRO A 70 -37.12 -11.61 -42.37
CA PRO A 70 -37.95 -10.64 -41.65
C PRO A 70 -38.04 -10.77 -40.10
N ALA A 71 -38.40 -9.63 -39.49
CA ALA A 71 -39.19 -9.41 -38.26
C ALA A 71 -38.60 -9.73 -36.84
N ILE A 72 -38.05 -8.66 -36.25
CA ILE A 72 -38.14 -8.13 -34.87
C ILE A 72 -38.31 -9.15 -33.72
N GLN A 73 -37.21 -9.42 -33.00
CA GLN A 73 -37.17 -10.01 -31.65
C GLN A 73 -36.29 -9.16 -30.70
N ASN A 74 -36.68 -9.18 -29.43
CA ASN A 74 -36.19 -8.43 -28.28
C ASN A 74 -34.69 -8.69 -27.96
N PRO A 75 -33.80 -7.66 -27.87
CA PRO A 75 -32.35 -7.86 -27.89
C PRO A 75 -31.68 -8.23 -26.55
N PHE A 76 -32.41 -8.46 -25.46
CA PHE A 76 -31.81 -8.69 -24.12
C PHE A 76 -31.91 -10.12 -23.58
N THR A 77 -32.37 -11.09 -24.37
CA THR A 77 -32.55 -12.47 -23.87
C THR A 77 -32.21 -13.51 -24.94
N GLN A 78 -30.96 -13.99 -24.96
CA GLN A 78 -30.51 -15.39 -25.13
C GLN A 78 -29.00 -15.45 -25.50
N PRO A 79 -28.29 -16.53 -25.13
CA PRO A 79 -26.87 -16.52 -24.75
C PRO A 79 -25.94 -16.53 -25.97
N ALA A 80 -25.09 -15.50 -26.07
CA ALA A 80 -24.12 -15.40 -27.14
C ALA A 80 -22.88 -16.27 -26.88
N ALA A 81 -22.52 -17.02 -27.92
CA ALA A 81 -21.18 -17.54 -28.16
C ALA A 81 -20.12 -16.44 -27.98
N GLY A 82 -18.89 -16.84 -27.61
CA GLY A 82 -17.81 -15.96 -27.14
C GLY A 82 -17.59 -14.69 -27.98
N PRO A 83 -17.20 -13.58 -27.34
CA PRO A 83 -17.17 -12.29 -28.02
C PRO A 83 -16.04 -12.21 -29.04
N ALA A 84 -16.38 -11.69 -30.22
CA ALA A 84 -15.42 -11.08 -31.13
C ALA A 84 -14.76 -9.85 -30.45
N PRO A 85 -13.53 -9.46 -30.85
CA PRO A 85 -12.82 -8.36 -30.20
C PRO A 85 -13.58 -7.05 -30.36
N SER A 86 -13.79 -6.32 -29.26
CA SER A 86 -14.23 -4.93 -29.32
C SER A 86 -13.13 -4.05 -29.92
N ALA A 87 -13.50 -2.89 -30.46
CA ALA A 87 -12.59 -1.88 -31.01
C ALA A 87 -11.57 -1.30 -30.00
N TYR A 88 -11.53 -1.82 -28.77
CA TYR A 88 -10.61 -1.44 -27.70
C TYR A 88 -9.76 -2.60 -27.16
N GLY A 89 -9.76 -3.77 -27.81
CA GLY A 89 -8.68 -4.76 -27.65
C GLY A 89 -8.43 -5.31 -26.23
N HIS A 90 -9.41 -5.33 -25.35
CA HIS A 90 -9.25 -5.88 -23.99
C HIS A 90 -9.62 -7.36 -23.94
N SER A 91 -8.67 -8.19 -23.51
CA SER A 91 -8.90 -9.59 -23.13
C SER A 91 -9.20 -9.67 -21.64
N PHE A 92 -10.10 -10.57 -21.26
CA PHE A 92 -10.49 -10.80 -19.87
C PHE A 92 -9.29 -11.23 -19.00
N PRO A 93 -9.11 -10.69 -17.79
CA PRO A 93 -8.26 -11.32 -16.80
C PRO A 93 -8.92 -12.62 -16.33
N THR A 94 -8.41 -13.75 -16.79
CA THR A 94 -8.69 -15.05 -16.16
C THR A 94 -8.02 -15.04 -14.78
N PRO A 95 -8.63 -15.55 -13.70
CA PRO A 95 -7.95 -15.70 -12.41
C PRO A 95 -6.58 -16.38 -12.59
N GLY A 96 -5.51 -15.70 -12.20
CA GLY A 96 -4.13 -16.18 -12.35
C GLY A 96 -3.43 -15.87 -13.68
N GLN A 97 -4.08 -15.17 -14.63
CA GLN A 97 -3.46 -14.75 -15.88
C GLN A 97 -3.18 -13.24 -15.87
N VAL A 98 -1.91 -12.85 -15.70
CA VAL A 98 -1.49 -11.45 -15.68
C VAL A 98 -1.54 -10.87 -17.09
N THR A 99 -2.36 -9.83 -17.27
CA THR A 99 -2.38 -9.00 -18.48
C THR A 99 -1.58 -7.74 -18.23
N CYS A 100 -0.55 -7.52 -19.04
CA CYS A 100 0.34 -6.36 -18.93
C CYS A 100 -0.41 -5.07 -19.22
N ALA A 101 0.07 -3.98 -18.63
CA ALA A 101 -0.36 -2.64 -19.03
C ALA A 101 -0.18 -2.45 -20.54
N ASN A 102 -1.22 -1.95 -21.20
CA ASN A 102 -1.17 -1.51 -22.59
C ASN A 102 -1.59 -0.03 -22.64
N PRO A 103 -0.71 0.88 -22.17
CA PRO A 103 -1.02 2.29 -22.12
C PRO A 103 -1.22 2.86 -23.54
N PRO A 104 -2.03 3.92 -23.69
CA PRO A 104 -2.27 4.53 -25.00
C PRO A 104 -0.96 5.09 -25.57
N ALA A 105 -0.81 5.01 -26.90
CA ALA A 105 0.36 5.55 -27.58
C ALA A 105 0.46 7.09 -27.50
N ILE A 106 -0.69 7.77 -27.39
CA ILE A 106 -0.80 9.22 -27.29
C ILE A 106 -1.81 9.54 -26.18
N CYS A 107 -1.45 10.46 -25.31
CA CYS A 107 -2.32 10.91 -24.23
C CYS A 107 -3.10 12.18 -24.59
N GLU A 108 -4.41 12.15 -24.37
CA GLU A 108 -5.23 13.35 -24.34
C GLU A 108 -5.08 14.04 -22.99
N LYS A 109 -4.96 15.37 -23.00
CA LYS A 109 -4.93 16.15 -21.75
C LYS A 109 -6.32 16.12 -21.12
N SER A 110 -6.38 15.66 -19.87
CA SER A 110 -7.59 15.55 -19.07
C SER A 110 -7.42 16.26 -17.72
N ALA A 111 -8.52 16.83 -17.21
CA ALA A 111 -8.60 17.38 -15.86
C ALA A 111 -8.57 16.30 -14.77
N TYR A 112 -8.85 15.05 -15.14
CA TYR A 112 -9.00 13.92 -14.22
C TYR A 112 -8.01 12.79 -14.54
N ARG A 113 -7.61 12.08 -13.48
CA ARG A 113 -6.82 10.85 -13.55
C ARG A 113 -7.62 9.76 -14.27
N THR A 114 -6.94 8.95 -15.06
CA THR A 114 -7.47 7.65 -15.49
C THR A 114 -7.58 6.70 -14.28
N LEU A 115 -8.27 5.57 -14.44
CA LEU A 115 -8.40 4.56 -13.37
C LEU A 115 -7.18 3.65 -13.29
N ASP A 116 -6.49 3.43 -14.41
CA ASP A 116 -5.30 2.57 -14.47
C ASP A 116 -3.98 3.33 -14.27
N GLY A 117 -4.05 4.65 -14.03
CA GLY A 117 -2.89 5.53 -13.86
C GLY A 117 -2.26 6.03 -15.17
N SER A 118 -2.71 5.55 -16.32
CA SER A 118 -2.17 5.96 -17.62
C SER A 118 -2.32 7.47 -17.87
N CYS A 119 -1.42 8.05 -18.66
CA CYS A 119 -1.45 9.48 -19.00
C CYS A 119 -1.30 10.46 -17.82
N ASN A 120 -0.84 10.00 -16.66
CA ASN A 120 -0.25 10.90 -15.68
C ASN A 120 1.00 11.56 -16.30
N HIS A 121 1.93 10.75 -16.80
CA HIS A 121 3.05 11.22 -17.61
C HIS A 121 2.67 11.24 -19.10
N LEU A 122 2.59 12.43 -19.71
CA LEU A 122 2.06 12.59 -21.07
C LEU A 122 2.97 12.02 -22.17
N GLU A 123 4.29 12.12 -22.02
CA GLU A 123 5.26 11.61 -23.03
C GLU A 123 5.64 10.13 -22.82
N ARG A 124 5.43 9.59 -21.62
CA ARG A 124 5.68 8.20 -21.25
C ARG A 124 4.43 7.63 -20.56
N PRO A 125 3.35 7.35 -21.33
CA PRO A 125 2.02 7.06 -20.79
C PRO A 125 1.93 5.83 -19.87
N GLY A 126 2.94 4.95 -19.90
CA GLY A 126 3.01 3.72 -19.12
C GLY A 126 3.66 3.83 -17.74
N LEU A 127 4.21 4.99 -17.36
CA LEU A 127 4.81 5.15 -16.04
C LEU A 127 3.73 5.19 -14.95
N GLY A 128 3.94 4.42 -13.87
CA GLY A 128 3.03 4.34 -12.72
C GLY A 128 1.69 3.63 -12.97
N VAL A 129 1.51 3.00 -14.14
CA VAL A 129 0.28 2.31 -14.55
C VAL A 129 0.13 0.97 -13.83
N ALA A 130 -1.09 0.55 -13.53
CA ALA A 130 -1.34 -0.79 -12.99
C ALA A 130 -0.92 -1.89 -13.98
N ASN A 131 -0.48 -3.05 -13.48
CA ASN A 131 0.02 -4.18 -14.28
C ASN A 131 1.37 -3.90 -14.99
N THR A 132 2.26 -3.13 -14.34
CA THR A 132 3.64 -2.89 -14.75
C THR A 132 4.65 -3.46 -13.75
N LYS A 133 5.93 -3.33 -14.07
CA LYS A 133 7.03 -3.72 -13.17
C LYS A 133 7.16 -2.74 -12.01
N TYR A 134 7.63 -3.23 -10.86
CA TYR A 134 8.18 -2.35 -9.81
C TYR A 134 9.45 -1.63 -10.31
N GLY A 135 9.74 -0.47 -9.75
CA GLY A 135 11.05 0.17 -9.85
C GLY A 135 12.10 -0.54 -8.98
N ARG A 136 13.37 -0.22 -9.21
CA ARG A 136 14.54 -0.77 -8.47
C ARG A 136 15.50 0.34 -8.11
N LEU A 137 16.04 0.30 -6.90
CA LEU A 137 17.20 1.12 -6.51
C LEU A 137 18.51 0.43 -6.84
N LEU A 138 18.56 -0.89 -6.66
CA LEU A 138 19.72 -1.73 -6.96
C LEU A 138 19.34 -2.88 -7.89
N THR A 139 20.34 -3.38 -8.61
CA THR A 139 20.20 -4.56 -9.48
C THR A 139 19.72 -5.78 -8.69
N PRO A 140 18.81 -6.60 -9.22
CA PRO A 140 18.33 -7.80 -8.52
C PRO A 140 19.43 -8.81 -8.21
N LYS A 141 19.41 -9.39 -7.01
CA LYS A 141 20.32 -10.43 -6.52
C LYS A 141 19.65 -11.81 -6.57
N TYR A 142 19.77 -12.49 -7.71
CA TYR A 142 19.41 -13.89 -7.89
C TYR A 142 20.67 -14.77 -7.99
N ALA A 143 20.59 -16.03 -7.56
CA ALA A 143 21.76 -16.91 -7.55
C ALA A 143 22.30 -17.23 -8.96
N ASP A 144 21.42 -17.25 -9.96
CA ASP A 144 21.76 -17.43 -11.38
C ASP A 144 21.83 -16.10 -12.15
N GLY A 145 21.72 -14.96 -11.44
CA GLY A 145 21.59 -13.63 -12.05
C GLY A 145 20.29 -13.41 -12.83
N LEU A 146 19.35 -14.36 -12.81
CA LEU A 146 18.13 -14.32 -13.61
C LEU A 146 16.87 -14.41 -12.76
N SER A 147 16.68 -15.51 -12.02
CA SER A 147 15.44 -15.74 -11.26
C SER A 147 15.57 -16.76 -10.15
N ALA A 148 16.66 -17.52 -10.05
CA ALA A 148 16.83 -18.52 -9.01
C ALA A 148 16.93 -17.85 -7.63
N PRO A 149 16.26 -18.39 -6.58
CA PRO A 149 16.37 -17.86 -5.23
C PRO A 149 17.83 -17.63 -4.80
N PRO A 150 18.14 -16.54 -4.07
CA PRO A 150 19.50 -16.20 -3.69
C PRO A 150 20.14 -17.28 -2.81
N ARG A 151 21.46 -17.38 -2.92
CA ARG A 151 22.33 -18.25 -2.11
C ARG A 151 23.32 -17.40 -1.33
N SER A 152 23.86 -17.99 -0.26
CA SER A 152 24.97 -17.44 0.50
C SER A 152 26.17 -17.20 -0.42
N ILE A 153 27.04 -16.25 -0.08
CA ILE A 153 28.34 -16.09 -0.75
C ILE A 153 29.24 -17.34 -0.63
N SER A 154 28.95 -18.25 0.32
CA SER A 154 29.60 -19.56 0.40
C SER A 154 29.13 -20.56 -0.67
N GLY A 155 28.00 -20.27 -1.35
CA GLY A 155 27.31 -21.18 -2.26
C GLY A 155 26.19 -22.00 -1.60
N ASP A 156 26.13 -22.02 -0.27
CA ASP A 156 25.10 -22.73 0.49
C ASP A 156 23.74 -22.02 0.44
N GLU A 157 22.70 -22.70 0.92
CA GLU A 157 21.39 -22.07 1.11
C GLU A 157 21.43 -21.02 2.23
N LEU A 158 20.70 -19.93 2.05
CA LEU A 158 20.47 -18.96 3.13
C LEU A 158 19.66 -19.60 4.26
N PRO A 159 19.82 -19.16 5.52
CA PRO A 159 19.09 -19.72 6.65
C PRO A 159 17.57 -19.65 6.44
N SER A 160 16.84 -20.64 6.94
CA SER A 160 15.36 -20.64 6.85
C SER A 160 14.78 -19.31 7.34
N ALA A 161 13.86 -18.74 6.57
CA ALA A 161 13.16 -17.51 6.95
C ALA A 161 12.46 -17.64 8.31
N ARG A 162 11.93 -18.84 8.65
CA ARG A 162 11.34 -19.12 9.96
C ARG A 162 12.37 -19.14 11.07
N LEU A 163 13.54 -19.71 10.83
CA LEU A 163 14.60 -19.69 11.81
C LEU A 163 15.07 -18.26 12.09
N VAL A 164 15.22 -17.44 11.05
CA VAL A 164 15.58 -16.01 11.20
C VAL A 164 14.48 -15.26 11.97
N SER A 165 13.20 -15.47 11.65
CA SER A 165 12.06 -14.88 12.37
C SER A 165 12.08 -15.20 13.87
N LEU A 166 12.37 -16.46 14.24
CA LEU A 166 12.40 -16.90 15.63
C LEU A 166 13.60 -16.35 16.42
N VAL A 167 14.77 -16.28 15.80
CA VAL A 167 16.03 -15.97 16.49
C VAL A 167 16.28 -14.46 16.53
N ALA A 168 16.13 -13.77 15.39
CA ALA A 168 16.42 -12.35 15.28
C ALA A 168 15.30 -11.47 15.84
N PHE A 169 14.03 -11.89 15.72
CA PHE A 169 12.87 -11.09 16.08
C PHE A 169 12.12 -11.67 17.28
N GLY A 170 11.72 -10.81 18.21
CA GLY A 170 11.01 -11.16 19.44
C GLY A 170 9.50 -11.29 19.25
N GLU A 171 8.80 -11.51 20.35
CA GLU A 171 7.33 -11.60 20.40
C GLU A 171 6.77 -10.96 21.68
N GLN A 172 7.50 -9.99 22.23
CA GLN A 172 7.03 -9.22 23.37
C GLN A 172 5.99 -8.20 22.88
N ASP A 173 4.88 -8.12 23.60
CA ASP A 173 3.88 -7.05 23.46
C ASP A 173 4.46 -5.81 24.16
N VAL A 174 4.69 -4.76 23.36
CA VAL A 174 5.27 -3.49 23.79
C VAL A 174 4.41 -2.38 23.20
N PRO A 175 3.43 -1.86 23.96
CA PRO A 175 2.55 -0.82 23.46
C PRO A 175 3.30 0.49 23.15
N ASP A 176 2.99 1.09 22.00
CA ASP A 176 3.53 2.39 21.62
C ASP A 176 2.97 3.50 22.55
N PRO A 177 3.82 4.38 23.11
CA PRO A 177 3.36 5.42 24.03
C PRO A 177 2.69 6.61 23.34
N GLU A 178 2.91 6.82 22.05
CA GLU A 178 2.50 8.03 21.31
C GLU A 178 1.43 7.75 20.26
N PHE A 179 1.47 6.59 19.59
CA PHE A 179 0.65 6.32 18.43
C PHE A 179 -0.46 5.31 18.70
N THR A 180 -1.59 5.54 18.04
CA THR A 180 -2.77 4.67 18.12
C THR A 180 -2.71 3.60 17.04
N LEU A 181 -3.50 2.54 17.20
CA LEU A 181 -3.65 1.48 16.20
C LEU A 181 -4.15 1.98 14.83
N HIS A 182 -4.75 3.16 14.78
CA HIS A 182 -5.11 3.84 13.54
C HIS A 182 -3.88 4.22 12.70
N ASN A 183 -2.76 4.53 13.35
CA ASN A 183 -1.49 4.86 12.70
C ASN A 183 -0.98 3.68 11.87
N MET A 184 -0.83 2.50 12.47
CA MET A 184 -0.53 1.24 11.78
C MET A 184 -1.55 0.94 10.67
N GLN A 185 -2.84 1.01 10.99
CA GLN A 185 -3.90 0.60 10.06
C GLN A 185 -3.97 1.50 8.82
N TRP A 186 -3.64 2.79 8.95
CA TRP A 186 -3.55 3.72 7.83
C TRP A 186 -2.32 3.46 6.94
N GLY A 187 -1.20 3.01 7.52
CA GLY A 187 -0.05 2.52 6.75
C GLY A 187 -0.40 1.35 5.83
N GLN A 188 -1.31 0.47 6.28
CA GLN A 188 -1.83 -0.58 5.43
C GLN A 188 -2.71 -0.06 4.29
N ILE A 189 -3.57 0.95 4.53
CA ILE A 189 -4.34 1.62 3.48
C ILE A 189 -3.40 2.17 2.41
N MET A 190 -2.35 2.88 2.83
CA MET A 190 -1.37 3.46 1.92
C MET A 190 -0.63 2.41 1.10
N THR A 191 -0.18 1.33 1.76
CA THR A 191 0.51 0.22 1.09
C THR A 191 -0.40 -0.43 0.03
N HIS A 192 -1.69 -0.56 0.33
CA HIS A 192 -2.64 -1.20 -0.58
C HIS A 192 -2.97 -0.33 -1.80
N ASP A 193 -2.90 1.00 -1.66
CA ASP A 193 -3.04 1.92 -2.78
C ASP A 193 -1.84 1.87 -3.73
N MET A 194 -0.64 1.70 -3.16
CA MET A 194 0.63 1.81 -3.90
C MET A 194 1.09 0.48 -4.50
N SER A 195 0.77 -0.65 -3.87
CA SER A 195 1.37 -1.93 -4.24
C SER A 195 0.45 -3.14 -4.05
N MET A 196 0.49 -4.02 -5.04
CA MET A 196 -0.06 -5.37 -4.98
C MET A 196 0.72 -6.25 -5.96
N THR A 197 1.47 -7.21 -5.45
CA THR A 197 2.21 -8.15 -6.29
C THR A 197 1.26 -8.99 -7.15
N ALA A 198 1.57 -9.13 -8.44
CA ALA A 198 0.81 -9.95 -9.37
C ALA A 198 0.83 -11.44 -9.01
N GLY A 199 -0.31 -12.10 -9.23
CA GLY A 199 -0.55 -13.49 -8.83
C GLY A 199 -1.59 -13.57 -7.72
N ALA A 200 -1.62 -14.69 -6.99
CA ALA A 200 -2.51 -14.82 -5.85
C ALA A 200 -1.84 -14.29 -4.57
N THR A 201 -2.63 -13.60 -3.74
CA THR A 201 -2.15 -13.12 -2.44
C THR A 201 -1.91 -14.29 -1.50
N GLN A 202 -0.96 -14.14 -0.58
CA GLN A 202 -0.73 -15.12 0.49
C GLN A 202 -1.81 -15.07 1.58
N SER A 203 -2.75 -14.11 1.49
CA SER A 203 -3.87 -13.98 2.43
C SER A 203 -5.00 -14.98 2.18
N LYS A 204 -5.02 -15.66 1.03
CA LYS A 204 -6.03 -16.65 0.65
C LYS A 204 -5.39 -18.00 0.36
N LYS A 205 -6.19 -19.07 0.31
CA LYS A 205 -5.70 -20.39 -0.14
C LYS A 205 -5.18 -20.26 -1.58
N HIS A 206 -3.87 -20.34 -1.75
CA HIS A 206 -3.26 -20.30 -3.08
C HIS A 206 -3.64 -21.59 -3.85
N PRO A 207 -3.98 -21.51 -5.16
CA PRO A 207 -4.33 -22.69 -5.95
C PRO A 207 -3.15 -23.67 -6.08
N THR A 208 -1.94 -23.14 -6.26
CA THR A 208 -0.69 -23.90 -6.15
C THR A 208 -0.32 -24.15 -4.69
N ARG A 209 0.08 -25.39 -4.38
CA ARG A 209 0.52 -25.81 -3.05
C ARG A 209 1.97 -26.30 -3.10
N CYS A 210 2.74 -25.85 -2.12
CA CYS A 210 4.13 -26.22 -1.87
C CYS A 210 4.28 -26.99 -0.56
N CYS A 211 3.26 -26.89 0.29
CA CYS A 211 3.04 -27.72 1.45
C CYS A 211 1.67 -28.37 1.33
N THR A 212 1.51 -29.56 1.88
CA THR A 212 0.18 -30.17 2.06
C THR A 212 -0.64 -29.35 3.07
N ASP A 213 -1.96 -29.57 3.11
CA ASP A 213 -2.84 -28.85 4.04
C ASP A 213 -2.53 -29.17 5.53
N ASP A 214 -1.91 -30.31 5.82
CA ASP A 214 -1.36 -30.69 7.14
C ASP A 214 0.09 -30.24 7.37
N GLY A 215 0.66 -29.45 6.44
CA GLY A 215 1.94 -28.77 6.63
C GLY A 215 3.18 -29.62 6.31
N ARG A 216 3.05 -30.70 5.53
CA ARG A 216 4.18 -31.51 5.05
C ARG A 216 4.77 -30.93 3.77
N LEU A 217 6.08 -31.10 3.60
CA LEU A 217 6.75 -30.63 2.38
C LEU A 217 6.37 -31.49 1.17
N ILE A 218 5.95 -30.85 0.09
CA ILE A 218 5.73 -31.53 -1.18
C ILE A 218 7.09 -31.75 -1.86
N GLY A 219 7.40 -32.99 -2.25
CA GLY A 219 8.67 -33.35 -2.87
C GLY A 219 8.96 -32.56 -4.15
N LEU A 220 10.24 -32.28 -4.42
CA LEU A 220 10.66 -31.44 -5.56
C LEU A 220 10.23 -31.97 -6.93
N ASP A 221 10.03 -33.28 -7.06
CA ASP A 221 9.55 -33.97 -8.25
C ASP A 221 8.05 -33.73 -8.54
N THR A 222 7.27 -33.43 -7.49
CA THR A 222 5.83 -33.20 -7.57
C THR A 222 5.45 -31.74 -7.37
N ALA A 223 6.29 -30.97 -6.68
CA ALA A 223 6.07 -29.56 -6.42
C ALA A 223 6.02 -28.75 -7.72
N HIS A 224 5.11 -27.78 -7.78
CA HIS A 224 5.05 -26.86 -8.90
C HIS A 224 6.34 -26.02 -8.98
N LYS A 225 6.80 -25.67 -10.18
CA LYS A 225 8.05 -24.91 -10.39
C LYS A 225 8.14 -23.55 -9.68
N THR A 226 7.00 -22.97 -9.29
CA THR A 226 6.92 -21.70 -8.56
C THR A 226 6.95 -21.90 -7.04
N CYS A 227 7.16 -23.12 -6.56
CA CYS A 227 7.23 -23.39 -5.14
C CYS A 227 8.53 -22.92 -4.53
N PHE A 228 8.41 -22.23 -3.40
CA PHE A 228 9.54 -21.77 -2.60
C PHE A 228 9.16 -21.78 -1.12
N ALA A 229 8.72 -22.94 -0.65
CA ALA A 229 8.20 -23.16 0.70
C ALA A 229 9.20 -22.72 1.78
N ILE A 230 8.67 -22.23 2.90
CA ILE A 230 9.48 -21.87 4.07
C ILE A 230 9.62 -23.10 4.94
N ILE A 231 10.85 -23.61 5.06
CA ILE A 231 11.11 -24.82 5.85
C ILE A 231 11.04 -24.49 7.34
N VAL A 232 10.26 -25.26 8.09
CA VAL A 232 10.14 -25.14 9.54
C VAL A 232 11.29 -25.89 10.21
N PRO A 233 12.00 -25.28 11.17
CA PRO A 233 13.08 -25.96 11.87
C PRO A 233 12.55 -27.10 12.77
N PRO A 234 13.30 -28.20 12.99
CA PRO A 234 12.82 -29.37 13.75
C PRO A 234 12.39 -29.10 15.20
N HIS A 235 12.90 -28.03 15.81
CA HIS A 235 12.60 -27.63 17.19
C HIS A 235 11.80 -26.31 17.24
N ASP A 236 10.99 -26.03 16.21
CA ASP A 236 10.11 -24.87 16.20
C ASP A 236 9.15 -24.89 17.41
N PRO A 237 9.03 -23.78 18.16
CA PRO A 237 8.23 -23.77 19.39
C PRO A 237 6.73 -23.92 19.15
N ALA A 238 6.22 -23.64 17.95
CA ALA A 238 4.80 -23.76 17.60
C ALA A 238 4.56 -24.97 16.69
N TYR A 239 5.20 -24.98 15.52
CA TYR A 239 4.90 -25.89 14.43
C TYR A 239 5.34 -27.34 14.70
N ALA A 240 6.38 -27.56 15.51
CA ALA A 240 6.83 -28.90 15.87
C ALA A 240 5.79 -29.66 16.71
N GLN A 241 4.93 -28.95 17.45
CA GLN A 241 3.88 -29.57 18.29
C GLN A 241 2.83 -30.32 17.47
N VAL A 242 2.63 -29.91 16.22
CA VAL A 242 1.64 -30.48 15.29
C VAL A 242 2.29 -31.15 14.07
N GLY A 243 3.63 -31.29 14.07
CA GLY A 243 4.38 -31.95 13.01
C GLY A 243 4.39 -31.21 11.68
N THR A 244 4.24 -29.88 11.67
CA THR A 244 4.35 -29.06 10.47
C THR A 244 5.82 -28.90 10.06
N GLU A 245 6.14 -29.21 8.82
CA GLU A 245 7.49 -29.20 8.23
C GLU A 245 7.73 -27.99 7.33
N CYS A 246 6.68 -27.39 6.78
CA CYS A 246 6.81 -26.19 5.96
C CYS A 246 5.60 -25.27 6.02
N LEU A 247 5.86 -23.98 5.83
CA LEU A 247 4.83 -22.97 5.57
C LEU A 247 4.73 -22.74 4.06
N ASN A 248 3.50 -22.79 3.54
CA ASN A 248 3.25 -22.69 2.11
C ASN A 248 3.68 -21.32 1.57
N PHE A 249 4.61 -21.30 0.62
CA PHE A 249 5.02 -20.09 -0.07
C PHE A 249 5.18 -20.31 -1.57
N VAL A 250 4.51 -19.46 -2.35
CA VAL A 250 4.54 -19.48 -3.82
C VAL A 250 5.16 -18.16 -4.29
N ARG A 251 6.09 -18.30 -5.23
CA ARG A 251 6.81 -17.18 -5.83
C ARG A 251 5.88 -16.21 -6.55
N THR A 252 6.18 -14.92 -6.43
CA THR A 252 5.46 -13.84 -7.12
C THR A 252 5.62 -13.99 -8.62
N LEU A 253 4.58 -13.68 -9.38
CA LEU A 253 4.66 -13.68 -10.84
C LEU A 253 5.60 -12.56 -11.33
N THR A 254 6.43 -12.90 -12.30
CA THR A 254 7.38 -11.97 -12.90
C THR A 254 7.03 -11.65 -14.34
N ASP A 255 7.72 -10.66 -14.90
CA ASP A 255 7.68 -10.36 -16.33
C ASP A 255 8.03 -11.57 -17.21
N ARG A 256 8.83 -12.51 -16.71
CA ARG A 256 9.17 -13.79 -17.38
C ARG A 256 8.01 -14.79 -17.43
N ASP A 257 7.08 -14.71 -16.48
CA ASP A 257 5.91 -15.59 -16.41
C ASP A 257 4.73 -15.04 -17.23
N SER A 258 4.79 -13.75 -17.55
CA SER A 258 3.76 -13.03 -18.28
C SER A 258 4.03 -12.99 -19.79
N ARG A 259 2.99 -12.78 -20.60
CA ARG A 259 3.14 -12.43 -22.03
C ARG A 259 3.55 -10.96 -22.23
N CYS A 260 4.00 -10.28 -21.18
CA CYS A 260 4.69 -8.99 -21.32
C CYS A 260 5.97 -9.31 -22.06
N GLN A 261 6.29 -8.57 -23.12
CA GLN A 261 7.47 -8.86 -23.95
C GLN A 261 8.75 -8.72 -23.11
N TYR A 262 9.14 -9.78 -22.40
CA TYR A 262 10.36 -9.85 -21.62
C TYR A 262 11.53 -9.66 -22.59
N ALA A 263 12.28 -8.58 -22.37
CA ALA A 263 13.32 -8.11 -23.29
C ALA A 263 14.73 -8.63 -22.93
N GLY A 264 14.85 -9.51 -21.93
CA GLY A 264 16.13 -9.95 -21.36
C GLY A 264 16.38 -9.37 -19.95
N GLY A 265 17.35 -9.94 -19.23
CA GLY A 265 17.78 -9.51 -17.89
C GLY A 265 17.22 -10.30 -16.70
N PRO A 266 17.49 -9.86 -15.47
CA PRO A 266 16.90 -10.44 -14.26
C PRO A 266 15.37 -10.33 -14.23
N ALA A 267 14.71 -11.24 -13.52
CA ALA A 267 13.27 -11.30 -13.39
C ALA A 267 12.74 -10.13 -12.55
N GLU A 268 11.70 -9.46 -13.06
CA GLU A 268 11.06 -8.35 -12.38
C GLU A 268 9.63 -8.67 -12.00
N GLN A 269 9.28 -8.44 -10.73
CA GLN A 269 7.92 -8.62 -10.26
C GLN A 269 7.00 -7.52 -10.79
N LEU A 270 5.73 -7.88 -10.96
CA LEU A 270 4.70 -6.97 -11.44
C LEU A 270 3.83 -6.48 -10.27
N THR A 271 3.42 -5.21 -10.33
CA THR A 271 2.34 -4.66 -9.50
C THR A 271 1.04 -4.63 -10.30
N VAL A 272 -0.09 -4.95 -9.68
CA VAL A 272 -1.42 -4.92 -10.33
C VAL A 272 -2.25 -3.70 -9.93
N VAL A 273 -1.65 -2.76 -9.19
CA VAL A 273 -2.26 -1.48 -8.82
C VAL A 273 -1.39 -0.31 -9.29
N THR A 274 -2.00 0.86 -9.40
CA THR A 274 -1.33 2.13 -9.74
C THR A 274 -0.24 2.47 -8.73
N SER A 275 0.80 3.20 -9.17
CA SER A 275 1.88 3.64 -8.27
C SER A 275 1.58 4.95 -7.53
N TYR A 276 0.45 5.59 -7.86
CA TYR A 276 0.04 6.88 -7.29
C TYR A 276 -0.73 6.69 -5.99
N LEU A 277 -0.73 7.74 -5.16
CA LEU A 277 -1.65 7.85 -4.02
C LEU A 277 -2.98 8.44 -4.51
N ASP A 278 -3.78 7.61 -5.18
CA ASP A 278 -5.00 8.02 -5.89
C ASP A 278 -6.25 7.21 -5.50
N LEU A 279 -6.22 6.56 -4.34
CA LEU A 279 -7.32 5.78 -3.78
C LEU A 279 -7.83 4.71 -4.75
N SER A 280 -6.93 4.10 -5.52
CA SER A 280 -7.22 2.94 -6.36
C SER A 280 -7.85 1.79 -5.57
N LEU A 281 -7.58 1.70 -4.26
CA LEU A 281 -8.24 0.74 -3.37
C LEU A 281 -9.76 0.97 -3.21
N VAL A 282 -10.24 2.19 -3.42
CA VAL A 282 -11.67 2.55 -3.44
C VAL A 282 -12.22 2.49 -4.85
N TYR A 283 -11.49 3.02 -5.83
CA TYR A 283 -12.00 3.26 -7.18
C TYR A 283 -11.71 2.12 -8.17
N GLY A 284 -10.78 1.22 -7.86
CA GLY A 284 -10.27 0.20 -8.76
C GLY A 284 -9.20 0.74 -9.72
N ASN A 285 -8.55 -0.19 -10.41
CA ASN A 285 -7.38 0.03 -11.29
C ASN A 285 -7.73 -0.09 -12.78
N SER A 286 -9.02 -0.11 -13.12
CA SER A 286 -9.53 -0.17 -14.50
C SER A 286 -10.99 0.27 -14.57
N ILE A 287 -11.46 0.63 -15.76
CA ILE A 287 -12.87 0.96 -16.02
C ILE A 287 -13.80 -0.20 -15.62
N GLN A 288 -13.37 -1.43 -15.89
CA GLN A 288 -14.14 -2.64 -15.62
C GLN A 288 -14.30 -2.86 -14.10
N GLN A 289 -13.20 -2.76 -13.35
CA GLN A 289 -13.25 -2.87 -11.88
C GLN A 289 -14.12 -1.76 -11.28
N ASN A 290 -13.97 -0.51 -11.74
CA ASN A 290 -14.78 0.60 -11.25
C ASN A 290 -16.28 0.41 -11.58
N SER A 291 -16.59 -0.07 -12.79
CA SER A 291 -17.99 -0.29 -13.21
C SER A 291 -18.72 -1.32 -12.36
N ASP A 292 -17.98 -2.23 -11.72
CA ASP A 292 -18.54 -3.23 -10.82
C ASP A 292 -18.89 -2.69 -9.42
N ILE A 293 -18.39 -1.52 -9.05
CA ILE A 293 -18.51 -0.91 -7.72
C ILE A 293 -19.05 0.54 -7.73
N ARG A 294 -19.31 1.11 -8.92
CA ARG A 294 -19.89 2.44 -9.10
C ARG A 294 -21.40 2.37 -9.32
N GLU A 295 -22.14 3.32 -8.75
CA GLU A 295 -23.60 3.35 -8.81
C GLU A 295 -24.11 3.91 -10.16
N PHE A 296 -23.31 4.75 -10.83
CA PHE A 296 -23.66 5.48 -12.06
C PHE A 296 -24.89 6.39 -11.90
N GLN A 297 -25.18 6.78 -10.66
CA GLN A 297 -26.20 7.74 -10.30
C GLN A 297 -25.64 8.73 -9.28
N GLY A 298 -25.86 10.02 -9.51
CA GLY A 298 -25.43 11.09 -8.60
C GLY A 298 -23.91 11.17 -8.40
N GLY A 299 -23.11 10.54 -9.26
CA GLY A 299 -21.67 10.43 -9.10
C GLY A 299 -21.22 9.44 -8.03
N ARG A 300 -22.12 8.60 -7.50
CA ARG A 300 -21.88 7.79 -6.31
C ARG A 300 -21.18 6.46 -6.58
N MET A 301 -20.57 5.92 -5.53
CA MET A 301 -20.14 4.52 -5.40
C MET A 301 -21.26 3.69 -4.76
N ILE A 302 -21.34 2.41 -5.12
CA ILE A 302 -22.37 1.51 -4.58
C ILE A 302 -22.19 1.38 -3.06
N VAL A 303 -23.29 1.59 -2.34
CA VAL A 303 -23.43 1.31 -0.91
C VAL A 303 -24.67 0.45 -0.73
N GLU A 304 -24.58 -0.53 0.15
CA GLU A 304 -25.72 -1.36 0.52
C GLU A 304 -26.17 -1.03 1.95
N GLU A 305 -27.48 -0.85 2.14
CA GLU A 305 -28.06 -0.64 3.46
C GLU A 305 -28.43 -1.99 4.09
N ARG A 306 -27.81 -2.31 5.23
CA ARG A 306 -28.09 -3.52 6.01
C ARG A 306 -28.09 -3.18 7.49
N ASN A 307 -29.10 -3.66 8.23
CA ASN A 307 -29.23 -3.47 9.67
C ASN A 307 -29.12 -1.99 10.12
N GLY A 308 -29.59 -1.05 9.30
CA GLY A 308 -29.49 0.40 9.59
C GLY A 308 -28.12 1.03 9.33
N GLY A 309 -27.12 0.25 8.89
CA GLY A 309 -25.80 0.73 8.47
C GLY A 309 -25.65 0.80 6.94
N LYS A 310 -24.69 1.61 6.48
CA LYS A 310 -24.34 1.83 5.06
C LYS A 310 -22.99 1.18 4.74
N TRP A 311 -22.98 0.07 4.01
CA TRP A 311 -21.79 -0.77 3.88
C TRP A 311 -21.26 -0.81 2.46
N LEU A 312 -20.01 -1.27 2.33
CA LEU A 312 -19.46 -1.69 1.04
C LEU A 312 -20.38 -2.77 0.41
N PRO A 313 -20.44 -2.84 -0.94
CA PRO A 313 -21.23 -3.85 -1.62
C PRO A 313 -20.70 -5.25 -1.33
N LEU A 314 -21.57 -6.26 -1.36
CA LEU A 314 -21.15 -7.64 -1.15
C LEU A 314 -20.36 -8.19 -2.34
N SER A 315 -19.47 -9.14 -2.07
CA SER A 315 -18.80 -9.92 -3.09
C SER A 315 -19.79 -10.84 -3.80
N ARG A 316 -19.62 -10.99 -5.11
CA ARG A 316 -20.33 -11.99 -5.93
C ARG A 316 -19.81 -13.42 -5.70
N ASN A 317 -18.65 -13.57 -5.07
CA ASN A 317 -17.99 -14.85 -4.80
C ASN A 317 -17.54 -14.95 -3.33
N VAL A 318 -18.52 -14.93 -2.42
CA VAL A 318 -18.30 -14.88 -0.95
C VAL A 318 -17.28 -15.91 -0.45
N THR A 319 -17.44 -17.19 -0.80
CA THR A 319 -16.56 -18.28 -0.34
C THR A 319 -15.20 -18.33 -1.05
N GLY A 320 -15.05 -17.65 -2.19
CA GLY A 320 -13.76 -17.47 -2.85
C GLY A 320 -13.00 -16.23 -2.36
N ASP A 321 -13.73 -15.22 -1.87
CA ASP A 321 -13.16 -13.93 -1.47
C ASP A 321 -12.92 -13.78 0.02
N CYS A 322 -13.64 -14.54 0.85
CA CYS A 322 -13.54 -14.54 2.30
C CYS A 322 -13.40 -15.96 2.84
N ASP A 323 -12.94 -16.09 4.08
CA ASP A 323 -12.90 -17.38 4.80
C ASP A 323 -14.28 -17.69 5.42
N ALA A 324 -15.33 -17.54 4.60
CA ALA A 324 -16.73 -17.74 4.90
C ALA A 324 -17.14 -19.22 4.80
N ILE A 325 -18.06 -19.66 5.65
CA ILE A 325 -18.60 -21.04 5.67
C ILE A 325 -19.73 -21.17 4.63
N ASP A 326 -20.57 -20.15 4.51
CA ASP A 326 -21.67 -20.11 3.56
C ASP A 326 -21.75 -18.79 2.78
N SER A 327 -22.53 -18.78 1.70
CA SER A 327 -22.63 -17.64 0.79
C SER A 327 -23.47 -16.48 1.32
N SER A 328 -24.10 -16.61 2.49
CA SER A 328 -24.87 -15.55 3.14
C SER A 328 -24.04 -14.72 4.12
N GLU A 329 -22.83 -15.17 4.47
CA GLU A 329 -21.91 -14.39 5.30
C GLU A 329 -21.47 -13.10 4.61
N VAL A 330 -21.19 -12.08 5.43
CA VAL A 330 -20.69 -10.80 4.95
C VAL A 330 -19.30 -11.00 4.36
N CYS A 331 -19.13 -10.54 3.12
CA CYS A 331 -17.85 -10.44 2.44
C CYS A 331 -17.90 -9.23 1.51
N TYR A 332 -17.05 -8.25 1.71
CA TYR A 332 -17.12 -7.00 0.97
C TYR A 332 -16.39 -7.09 -0.37
N ARG A 333 -16.79 -6.20 -1.29
CA ARG A 333 -16.12 -5.92 -2.54
C ARG A 333 -15.81 -4.43 -2.64
N ALA A 334 -14.57 -4.13 -3.04
CA ALA A 334 -14.06 -2.76 -3.20
C ALA A 334 -13.13 -2.70 -4.43
N GLY A 335 -12.45 -1.57 -4.63
CA GLY A 335 -11.41 -1.42 -5.66
C GLY A 335 -10.20 -2.31 -5.43
N ASP A 336 -9.90 -2.65 -4.17
CA ASP A 336 -8.84 -3.58 -3.77
C ASP A 336 -9.40 -4.92 -3.25
N VAL A 337 -8.86 -6.03 -3.76
CA VAL A 337 -9.33 -7.40 -3.42
C VAL A 337 -8.97 -7.84 -2.00
N ARG A 338 -8.12 -7.10 -1.29
CA ARG A 338 -7.69 -7.37 0.08
C ARG A 338 -8.56 -6.65 1.11
N VAL A 339 -9.64 -5.97 0.72
CA VAL A 339 -10.54 -5.22 1.63
C VAL A 339 -10.95 -6.01 2.88
N ASN A 340 -11.18 -7.33 2.74
CA ASN A 340 -11.63 -8.19 3.83
C ASN A 340 -10.49 -8.71 4.72
N GLN A 341 -9.23 -8.36 4.44
CA GLN A 341 -8.07 -9.01 5.06
C GLN A 341 -8.16 -8.97 6.59
N ASN A 342 -8.54 -7.84 7.18
CA ASN A 342 -8.81 -7.70 8.61
C ASN A 342 -9.91 -6.64 8.86
N PRO A 343 -10.49 -6.57 10.08
CA PRO A 343 -11.57 -5.63 10.36
C PRO A 343 -11.22 -4.15 10.21
N GLY A 344 -10.04 -3.73 10.67
CA GLY A 344 -9.59 -2.34 10.62
C GLY A 344 -9.46 -1.83 9.18
N LEU A 345 -8.95 -2.67 8.28
CA LEU A 345 -8.84 -2.36 6.85
C LEU A 345 -10.22 -2.16 6.22
N ALA A 346 -11.17 -3.05 6.47
CA ALA A 346 -12.53 -2.95 5.93
C ALA A 346 -13.27 -1.71 6.46
N ILE A 347 -13.05 -1.35 7.74
CA ILE A 347 -13.59 -0.12 8.34
C ILE A 347 -13.08 1.10 7.59
N LEU A 348 -11.76 1.22 7.41
CA LEU A 348 -11.17 2.39 6.75
C LEU A 348 -11.55 2.50 5.27
N GLN A 349 -11.64 1.38 4.54
CA GLN A 349 -12.14 1.41 3.16
C GLN A 349 -13.61 1.82 3.09
N THR A 350 -14.42 1.41 4.07
CA THR A 350 -15.82 1.87 4.18
C THR A 350 -15.88 3.37 4.44
N VAL A 351 -15.06 3.89 5.35
CA VAL A 351 -14.94 5.34 5.65
C VAL A 351 -14.57 6.13 4.39
N LEU A 352 -13.56 5.69 3.64
CA LEU A 352 -13.11 6.36 2.41
C LEU A 352 -14.17 6.33 1.29
N LEU A 353 -14.92 5.23 1.17
CA LEU A 353 -16.03 5.14 0.22
C LEU A 353 -17.21 6.04 0.64
N ARG A 354 -17.54 6.07 1.93
CA ARG A 354 -18.58 6.96 2.46
C ARG A 354 -18.21 8.43 2.25
N GLU A 355 -16.93 8.79 2.40
CA GLU A 355 -16.47 10.15 2.14
C GLU A 355 -16.66 10.55 0.68
N HIS A 356 -16.40 9.65 -0.27
CA HIS A 356 -16.71 9.90 -1.68
C HIS A 356 -18.19 10.23 -1.88
N ASN A 357 -19.09 9.42 -1.35
CA ASN A 357 -20.53 9.65 -1.49
C ASN A 357 -20.98 10.93 -0.78
N ARG A 358 -20.42 11.25 0.39
CA ARG A 358 -20.69 12.51 1.11
C ARG A 358 -20.28 13.73 0.27
N ILE A 359 -19.12 13.67 -0.38
CA ILE A 359 -18.65 14.74 -1.27
C ILE A 359 -19.55 14.83 -2.51
N ALA A 360 -19.86 13.70 -3.17
CA ALA A 360 -20.72 13.66 -4.35
C ALA A 360 -22.11 14.28 -4.07
N ASP A 361 -22.73 13.91 -2.95
CA ASP A 361 -24.02 14.46 -2.51
C ASP A 361 -23.94 15.97 -2.25
N GLY A 362 -22.87 16.42 -1.58
CA GLY A 362 -22.62 17.84 -1.32
C GLY A 362 -22.43 18.63 -2.62
N LEU A 363 -21.67 18.11 -3.57
CA LEU A 363 -21.47 18.73 -4.89
C LEU A 363 -22.75 18.76 -5.71
N ALA A 364 -23.57 17.70 -5.68
CA ALA A 364 -24.85 17.66 -6.39
C ALA A 364 -25.83 18.72 -5.86
N ALA A 365 -25.83 18.97 -4.55
CA ALA A 365 -26.64 20.03 -3.94
C ALA A 365 -26.13 21.44 -4.32
N LEU A 366 -24.82 21.64 -4.39
CA LEU A 366 -24.19 22.93 -4.71
C LEU A 366 -24.21 23.24 -6.21
N ASN A 367 -24.14 22.21 -7.06
CA ASN A 367 -24.06 22.30 -8.51
C ASN A 367 -25.12 21.41 -9.19
N PRO A 368 -26.41 21.80 -9.18
CA PRO A 368 -27.50 20.97 -9.72
C PRO A 368 -27.37 20.66 -11.22
N HIS A 369 -26.50 21.37 -11.94
CA HIS A 369 -26.22 21.16 -13.36
C HIS A 369 -25.18 20.07 -13.66
N TYR A 370 -24.48 19.56 -12.64
CA TYR A 370 -23.48 18.52 -12.85
C TYR A 370 -24.15 17.19 -13.19
N ASP A 371 -23.60 16.50 -14.19
CA ASP A 371 -23.99 15.13 -14.52
C ASP A 371 -23.29 14.12 -13.61
N ASP A 372 -23.74 12.87 -13.67
CA ASP A 372 -23.18 11.76 -12.89
C ASP A 372 -21.65 11.62 -13.07
N ARG A 373 -21.16 11.80 -14.30
CA ARG A 373 -19.74 11.71 -14.60
C ARG A 373 -18.95 12.82 -13.90
N THR A 374 -19.43 14.06 -13.97
CA THR A 374 -18.77 15.22 -13.37
C THR A 374 -18.76 15.11 -11.86
N LEU A 375 -19.89 14.73 -11.24
CA LEU A 375 -19.99 14.50 -9.80
C LEU A 375 -18.99 13.43 -9.33
N PHE A 376 -18.92 12.29 -10.01
CA PHE A 376 -17.98 11.22 -9.66
C PHE A 376 -16.53 11.69 -9.75
N GLN A 377 -16.16 12.38 -10.83
CA GLN A 377 -14.78 12.79 -11.05
C GLN A 377 -14.33 13.89 -10.08
N GLU A 378 -15.19 14.88 -9.79
CA GLU A 378 -14.90 15.91 -8.79
C GLU A 378 -14.84 15.31 -7.37
N ALA A 379 -15.80 14.44 -7.01
CA ALA A 379 -15.77 13.78 -5.71
C ALA A 379 -14.53 12.89 -5.53
N ARG A 380 -14.16 12.12 -6.57
CA ARG A 380 -12.92 11.34 -6.60
C ARG A 380 -11.70 12.25 -6.43
N LYS A 381 -11.62 13.35 -7.18
CA LYS A 381 -10.50 14.30 -7.13
C LYS A 381 -10.33 14.91 -5.74
N ILE A 382 -11.42 15.35 -5.10
CA ILE A 382 -11.41 15.94 -3.74
C ILE A 382 -11.01 14.89 -2.70
N ASN A 383 -11.59 13.69 -2.73
CA ASN A 383 -11.28 12.63 -1.77
C ASN A 383 -9.80 12.20 -1.87
N ILE A 384 -9.26 12.09 -3.09
CA ILE A 384 -7.82 11.84 -3.30
C ILE A 384 -6.98 12.96 -2.69
N ALA A 385 -7.37 14.22 -2.85
CA ALA A 385 -6.62 15.33 -2.28
C ALA A 385 -6.66 15.37 -0.75
N GLN A 386 -7.80 15.05 -0.13
CA GLN A 386 -7.89 14.87 1.33
C GLN A 386 -6.96 13.74 1.79
N TYR A 387 -6.97 12.61 1.08
CA TYR A 387 -6.09 11.48 1.35
C TYR A 387 -4.60 11.85 1.22
N GLN A 388 -4.20 12.53 0.16
CA GLN A 388 -2.82 13.01 -0.03
C GLN A 388 -2.40 14.01 1.05
N GLN A 389 -3.30 14.91 1.48
CA GLN A 389 -3.04 15.83 2.59
C GLN A 389 -2.79 15.07 3.90
N ILE A 390 -3.66 14.12 4.26
CA ILE A 390 -3.50 13.30 5.47
C ILE A 390 -2.18 12.52 5.40
N ASN A 391 -1.88 11.92 4.25
CA ASN A 391 -0.66 11.15 4.06
C ASN A 391 0.61 11.98 4.26
N TYR A 392 0.76 13.10 3.57
CA TYR A 392 2.02 13.87 3.61
C TYR A 392 2.16 14.75 4.83
N TYR A 393 1.07 15.29 5.37
CA TYR A 393 1.14 16.31 6.42
C TYR A 393 0.68 15.84 7.80
N GLU A 394 -0.03 14.71 7.90
CA GLU A 394 -0.44 14.13 9.19
C GLU A 394 0.32 12.83 9.50
N TRP A 395 0.38 11.89 8.54
CA TRP A 395 0.85 10.53 8.77
C TRP A 395 2.35 10.33 8.50
N LEU A 396 2.87 10.61 7.30
CA LEU A 396 4.27 10.40 6.94
C LEU A 396 5.29 11.08 7.89
N PRO A 397 5.03 12.28 8.45
CA PRO A 397 5.95 12.90 9.41
C PRO A 397 6.18 12.09 10.67
N ILE A 398 5.27 11.19 11.05
CA ILE A 398 5.43 10.26 12.16
C ILE A 398 6.57 9.27 11.86
N PHE A 399 6.57 8.71 10.66
CA PHE A 399 7.50 7.63 10.29
C PHE A 399 8.82 8.13 9.74
N LEU A 400 8.79 9.20 8.95
CA LEU A 400 9.96 9.72 8.27
C LEU A 400 10.63 10.86 9.00
N GLY A 401 9.95 11.44 10.00
CA GLY A 401 10.39 12.64 10.70
C GLY A 401 10.17 13.92 9.89
N ALA A 402 9.46 14.88 10.50
CA ALA A 402 9.11 16.15 9.85
C ALA A 402 10.34 16.94 9.34
N GLU A 403 11.45 16.92 10.08
CA GLU A 403 12.69 17.59 9.67
C GLU A 403 13.30 16.94 8.42
N ASN A 404 13.36 15.61 8.38
CA ASN A 404 13.83 14.87 7.22
C ASN A 404 12.93 15.11 5.99
N MET A 405 11.61 15.12 6.18
CA MET A 405 10.68 15.41 5.09
C MET A 405 10.80 16.85 4.56
N LEU A 406 11.01 17.84 5.43
CA LEU A 406 11.28 19.23 5.02
C LEU A 406 12.62 19.33 4.27
N LYS A 407 13.68 18.70 4.80
CA LYS A 407 15.02 18.70 4.19
C LYS A 407 15.00 18.10 2.79
N ASN A 408 14.28 17.00 2.59
CA ASN A 408 14.22 16.28 1.33
C ASN A 408 13.02 16.67 0.45
N ARG A 409 12.34 17.78 0.77
CA ARG A 409 11.25 18.36 -0.06
C ARG A 409 10.05 17.42 -0.28
N LEU A 410 9.72 16.60 0.72
CA LEU A 410 8.47 15.82 0.72
C LEU A 410 7.30 16.67 1.22
N ILE A 411 7.56 17.63 2.11
CA ILE A 411 6.59 18.60 2.63
C ILE A 411 7.16 20.01 2.62
N TYR A 412 6.26 21.00 2.64
CA TYR A 412 6.60 22.41 2.53
C TYR A 412 5.89 23.24 3.59
N LYS A 413 6.55 24.30 4.06
CA LYS A 413 5.91 25.35 4.88
C LYS A 413 5.22 26.37 3.97
N ALA A 414 4.23 25.92 3.21
CA ALA A 414 3.52 26.76 2.24
C ALA A 414 2.36 27.52 2.92
N PRO A 415 2.24 28.86 2.74
CA PRO A 415 1.07 29.62 3.20
C PRO A 415 -0.23 29.10 2.57
N GLY A 416 -1.37 29.30 3.24
CA GLY A 416 -2.70 28.92 2.74
C GLY A 416 -2.95 29.39 1.31
N GLY A 417 -3.30 28.46 0.42
CA GLY A 417 -3.59 28.71 -1.00
C GLY A 417 -2.37 28.82 -1.93
N SER A 418 -1.14 28.75 -1.42
CA SER A 418 0.07 28.76 -2.26
C SER A 418 0.34 27.38 -2.87
N TYR A 419 0.49 27.32 -4.18
CA TYR A 419 0.93 26.11 -4.90
C TYR A 419 2.40 25.79 -4.61
N VAL A 420 2.74 24.51 -4.66
CA VAL A 420 4.14 24.06 -4.58
C VAL A 420 4.73 23.90 -5.98
N ASN A 421 3.97 23.36 -6.94
CA ASN A 421 4.37 23.18 -8.34
C ASN A 421 5.71 22.45 -8.51
N ASP A 422 5.84 21.31 -7.84
CA ASP A 422 7.06 20.49 -7.79
C ASP A 422 6.99 19.27 -8.71
N PHE A 423 5.95 19.13 -9.55
CA PHE A 423 5.91 18.06 -10.56
C PHE A 423 7.13 18.10 -11.49
N ASP A 424 7.86 16.97 -11.57
CA ASP A 424 8.99 16.79 -12.48
C ASP A 424 8.73 15.57 -13.38
N PRO A 425 8.53 15.75 -14.69
CA PRO A 425 8.30 14.64 -15.62
C PRO A 425 9.53 13.72 -15.78
N ASN A 426 10.71 14.12 -15.32
CA ASN A 426 11.89 13.24 -15.39
C ASN A 426 11.88 12.16 -14.31
N ILE A 427 11.06 12.31 -13.27
CA ILE A 427 10.96 11.36 -12.17
C ILE A 427 10.04 10.20 -12.55
N ASP A 428 10.53 8.97 -12.36
CA ASP A 428 9.73 7.77 -12.47
C ASP A 428 8.96 7.54 -11.15
N PRO A 429 7.61 7.59 -11.18
CA PRO A 429 6.76 7.42 -10.00
C PRO A 429 6.57 5.96 -9.61
N SER A 430 7.10 4.99 -10.37
CA SER A 430 6.91 3.57 -10.11
C SER A 430 7.33 3.22 -8.68
N VAL A 431 6.50 2.42 -8.00
CA VAL A 431 6.83 1.96 -6.65
C VAL A 431 8.06 1.07 -6.70
N LEU A 432 9.02 1.33 -5.83
CA LEU A 432 10.27 0.62 -5.69
C LEU A 432 10.03 -0.72 -5.01
N ASN A 433 10.67 -1.78 -5.53
CA ASN A 433 10.55 -3.11 -4.99
C ASN A 433 11.11 -3.17 -3.54
N GLU A 434 12.18 -2.44 -3.27
CA GLU A 434 12.79 -2.32 -1.95
C GLU A 434 11.88 -1.58 -0.96
N HIS A 435 11.07 -0.63 -1.43
CA HIS A 435 10.04 0.01 -0.61
C HIS A 435 8.92 -0.98 -0.28
N ALA A 436 8.27 -1.56 -1.30
CA ALA A 436 7.06 -2.38 -1.13
C ALA A 436 7.32 -3.74 -0.47
N THR A 437 8.55 -4.26 -0.58
CA THR A 437 8.90 -5.62 -0.13
C THR A 437 9.79 -5.64 1.12
N ALA A 438 10.50 -4.55 1.43
CA ALA A 438 11.35 -4.46 2.62
C ALA A 438 10.98 -3.28 3.52
N ALA A 439 11.31 -2.04 3.12
CA ALA A 439 11.30 -0.91 4.04
C ALA A 439 9.91 -0.60 4.61
N PHE A 440 8.85 -0.63 3.79
CA PHE A 440 7.51 -0.28 4.25
C PHE A 440 6.83 -1.42 5.04
N ARG A 441 7.38 -2.64 4.95
CA ARG A 441 6.94 -3.80 5.73
C ARG A 441 7.58 -3.88 7.11
N TYR A 442 8.56 -3.02 7.40
CA TYR A 442 9.11 -2.91 8.74
C TYR A 442 8.02 -2.64 9.77
N PHE A 443 7.04 -1.80 9.39
CA PHE A 443 5.89 -1.42 10.20
C PHE A 443 4.90 -2.55 10.47
N HIS A 444 5.12 -3.77 9.96
CA HIS A 444 4.40 -4.95 10.44
C HIS A 444 4.68 -5.25 11.93
N SER A 445 5.77 -4.73 12.53
CA SER A 445 5.99 -4.83 13.98
C SER A 445 4.94 -4.05 14.79
N GLN A 446 4.28 -3.07 14.19
CA GLN A 446 3.25 -2.25 14.84
C GLN A 446 1.88 -2.94 14.96
N ILE A 447 1.73 -4.12 14.36
CA ILE A 447 0.44 -4.83 14.36
C ILE A 447 0.18 -5.43 15.73
N GLU A 448 -0.90 -4.97 16.35
CA GLU A 448 -1.45 -5.51 17.59
C GLU A 448 -2.51 -6.58 17.30
N GLY A 449 -2.45 -7.67 18.05
CA GLY A 449 -3.31 -8.84 17.92
C GLY A 449 -4.65 -8.74 18.65
N ARG A 450 -4.80 -7.81 19.60
CA ARG A 450 -6.02 -7.54 20.36
C ARG A 450 -6.71 -6.29 19.82
N LEU A 451 -7.99 -6.35 19.47
CA LEU A 451 -8.73 -5.20 18.95
C LEU A 451 -9.82 -4.80 19.95
N ASP A 452 -9.63 -3.70 20.67
CA ASP A 452 -10.58 -3.25 21.69
C ASP A 452 -11.82 -2.60 21.07
N LEU A 453 -12.99 -2.98 21.58
CA LEU A 453 -14.28 -2.35 21.29
C LEU A 453 -14.50 -1.24 22.31
N LEU A 454 -14.51 0.02 21.88
CA LEU A 454 -14.67 1.16 22.78
C LEU A 454 -16.02 1.85 22.63
N SER A 455 -16.63 2.21 23.76
CA SER A 455 -17.77 3.12 23.80
C SER A 455 -17.38 4.55 23.40
N GLU A 456 -18.39 5.42 23.21
CA GLU A 456 -18.17 6.84 22.93
C GLU A 456 -17.30 7.52 24.01
N LEU A 457 -17.46 7.12 25.29
CA LEU A 457 -16.66 7.61 26.42
C LEU A 457 -15.27 6.95 26.54
N ARG A 458 -14.84 6.19 25.54
CA ARG A 458 -13.58 5.42 25.49
C ARG A 458 -13.41 4.39 26.61
N GLN A 459 -14.53 3.84 27.11
CA GLN A 459 -14.51 2.67 27.99
C GLN A 459 -14.50 1.39 27.16
N VAL A 460 -13.67 0.42 27.56
CA VAL A 460 -13.57 -0.91 26.94
C VAL A 460 -14.86 -1.70 27.18
N LEU A 461 -15.52 -2.09 26.10
CA LEU A 461 -16.73 -2.92 26.08
C LEU A 461 -16.42 -4.40 25.86
N GLY A 462 -15.27 -4.69 25.26
CA GLY A 462 -14.79 -6.04 24.93
C GLY A 462 -13.59 -5.95 24.00
N SER A 463 -13.09 -7.10 23.56
CA SER A 463 -11.95 -7.17 22.63
C SER A 463 -12.10 -8.35 21.67
N LEU A 464 -11.54 -8.21 20.47
CA LEU A 464 -11.44 -9.26 19.47
C LEU A 464 -9.98 -9.75 19.35
N THR A 465 -9.78 -11.02 19.02
CA THR A 465 -8.47 -11.54 18.62
C THR A 465 -8.34 -11.45 17.11
N LEU A 466 -7.33 -10.76 16.60
CA LEU A 466 -7.11 -10.50 15.17
C LEU A 466 -7.10 -11.80 14.33
N SER A 467 -6.46 -12.86 14.83
CA SER A 467 -6.35 -14.13 14.11
C SER A 467 -7.68 -14.85 13.86
N ASP A 468 -8.73 -14.50 14.61
CA ASP A 468 -10.09 -15.04 14.43
C ASP A 468 -10.86 -14.36 13.30
N TRP A 469 -10.44 -13.16 12.91
CA TRP A 469 -11.18 -12.25 12.03
C TRP A 469 -10.49 -11.92 10.71
N PHE A 470 -9.34 -12.53 10.43
CA PHE A 470 -8.76 -12.43 9.10
C PHE A 470 -9.72 -12.99 8.03
N ASN A 471 -9.96 -12.22 6.96
CA ASN A 471 -10.91 -12.55 5.89
C ASN A 471 -12.36 -12.86 6.35
N ARG A 472 -12.77 -12.39 7.53
CA ARG A 472 -14.11 -12.62 8.11
C ARG A 472 -14.73 -11.30 8.59
N PRO A 473 -15.18 -10.43 7.68
CA PRO A 473 -15.56 -9.06 8.02
C PRO A 473 -16.93 -8.94 8.73
N GLY A 474 -17.70 -10.03 8.85
CA GLY A 474 -19.06 -9.98 9.41
C GLY A 474 -19.16 -9.43 10.83
N ILE A 475 -18.08 -9.50 11.62
CA ILE A 475 -18.04 -8.92 12.97
C ILE A 475 -18.28 -7.40 12.99
N ILE A 476 -17.96 -6.71 11.90
CA ILE A 476 -18.07 -5.26 11.80
C ILE A 476 -19.53 -4.80 11.77
N GLU A 477 -20.43 -5.61 11.21
CA GLU A 477 -21.88 -5.31 11.14
C GLU A 477 -22.64 -5.71 12.41
N VAL A 478 -21.98 -6.34 13.40
CA VAL A 478 -22.62 -6.78 14.64
C VAL A 478 -22.76 -5.62 15.60
N GLY A 479 -24.00 -5.21 15.91
CA GLY A 479 -24.28 -4.16 16.88
C GLY A 479 -23.59 -2.84 16.50
N ASP A 480 -22.85 -2.25 17.45
CA ASP A 480 -22.09 -1.01 17.25
C ASP A 480 -20.60 -1.26 16.98
N ASN A 481 -20.23 -2.44 16.47
CA ASN A 481 -18.83 -2.81 16.31
C ASN A 481 -18.08 -1.94 15.30
N PHE A 482 -18.72 -1.44 14.23
CA PHE A 482 -18.07 -0.52 13.29
C PHE A 482 -17.53 0.72 14.01
N ASP A 483 -18.37 1.41 14.79
CA ASP A 483 -17.93 2.60 15.53
C ASP A 483 -17.08 2.23 16.74
N SER A 484 -17.38 1.14 17.43
CA SER A 484 -16.62 0.72 18.61
C SER A 484 -15.18 0.31 18.27
N LEU A 485 -14.98 -0.38 17.15
CA LEU A 485 -13.65 -0.65 16.60
C LEU A 485 -13.02 0.63 16.04
N THR A 486 -13.78 1.51 15.38
CA THR A 486 -13.22 2.80 14.91
C THR A 486 -12.65 3.62 16.07
N ARG A 487 -13.40 3.73 17.17
CA ARG A 487 -12.94 4.37 18.42
C ARG A 487 -11.79 3.61 19.06
N GLY A 488 -11.85 2.28 19.07
CA GLY A 488 -10.78 1.39 19.50
C GLY A 488 -9.47 1.67 18.79
N HIS A 489 -9.49 1.61 17.46
CA HIS A 489 -8.31 1.90 16.64
C HIS A 489 -7.77 3.31 16.87
N ALA A 490 -8.64 4.31 17.07
CA ALA A 490 -8.24 5.68 17.34
C ALA A 490 -7.85 5.94 18.81
N THR A 491 -7.81 4.94 19.71
CA THR A 491 -7.51 5.18 21.14
C THR A 491 -6.51 4.17 21.68
N GLN A 492 -6.67 2.91 21.32
CA GLN A 492 -5.76 1.83 21.67
C GLN A 492 -4.38 2.10 21.06
N PRO A 493 -3.29 1.89 21.80
CA PRO A 493 -1.95 1.98 21.23
C PRO A 493 -1.73 0.93 20.14
N GLU A 494 -0.90 1.26 19.15
CA GLU A 494 -0.27 0.22 18.31
C GLU A 494 0.85 -0.48 19.07
N GLU A 495 1.40 -1.55 18.50
CA GLU A 495 2.69 -2.09 19.00
C GLU A 495 3.83 -1.14 18.63
N LEU A 496 4.88 -1.13 19.44
CA LEU A 496 6.07 -0.33 19.19
C LEU A 496 6.75 -0.77 17.90
N THR A 497 7.24 0.21 17.13
CA THR A 497 8.10 -0.08 15.97
C THR A 497 9.46 -0.61 16.43
N ASP A 498 9.59 -1.90 16.66
CA ASP A 498 10.82 -2.51 17.15
C ASP A 498 11.10 -3.89 16.52
N ILE A 499 11.84 -4.75 17.22
CA ILE A 499 12.19 -6.10 16.77
C ILE A 499 11.15 -7.16 17.14
N ASN A 500 10.08 -6.79 17.84
CA ASN A 500 9.02 -7.67 18.28
C ASN A 500 7.88 -7.71 17.27
N PHE A 501 7.21 -8.86 17.21
CA PHE A 501 6.03 -9.08 16.38
C PHE A 501 4.99 -9.81 17.21
N ASP A 502 3.76 -9.29 17.21
CA ASP A 502 2.68 -9.90 17.97
C ASP A 502 2.45 -11.37 17.56
N ARG A 503 2.09 -12.19 18.54
CA ARG A 503 1.91 -13.63 18.35
C ARG A 503 0.82 -13.96 17.34
N GLN A 504 -0.22 -13.12 17.21
CA GLN A 504 -1.32 -13.30 16.26
C GLN A 504 -0.87 -13.24 14.80
N ILE A 505 0.23 -12.54 14.50
CA ILE A 505 0.83 -12.51 13.16
C ILE A 505 2.11 -13.35 13.02
N LYS A 506 2.74 -13.73 14.14
CA LYS A 506 3.96 -14.56 14.13
C LYS A 506 3.69 -16.06 14.10
N HIS A 507 2.56 -16.52 14.66
CA HIS A 507 2.22 -17.95 14.73
C HIS A 507 0.80 -18.28 14.25
N PHE A 508 -0.08 -17.27 14.16
CA PHE A 508 -1.51 -17.45 13.94
C PHE A 508 -2.04 -16.74 12.69
N LEU A 509 -1.14 -16.20 11.85
CA LEU A 509 -1.52 -15.45 10.65
C LEU A 509 -2.34 -16.35 9.71
N PHE A 510 -3.57 -15.93 9.38
CA PHE A 510 -4.50 -16.71 8.54
C PHE A 510 -4.68 -18.18 8.98
N ARG A 511 -4.63 -18.45 10.30
CA ARG A 511 -4.78 -19.82 10.85
C ARG A 511 -6.11 -20.49 10.54
N ARG A 512 -7.17 -19.69 10.30
CA ARG A 512 -8.55 -20.18 10.14
C ARG A 512 -8.93 -21.10 11.31
N ASN A 513 -9.29 -22.35 11.03
CA ASN A 513 -9.66 -23.34 12.04
C ASN A 513 -8.49 -24.26 12.45
N MET A 514 -7.26 -23.95 12.03
CA MET A 514 -6.06 -24.71 12.40
C MET A 514 -5.46 -24.20 13.72
N PRO A 515 -4.71 -25.05 14.46
CA PRO A 515 -4.05 -24.66 15.70
C PRO A 515 -3.05 -23.52 15.51
N PHE A 516 -2.31 -23.53 14.40
CA PHE A 516 -1.37 -22.49 14.00
C PHE A 516 -1.61 -22.06 12.55
N GLY A 517 -1.16 -20.87 12.21
CA GLY A 517 -1.25 -20.28 10.88
C GLY A 517 0.10 -20.20 10.20
N SER A 518 0.35 -19.09 9.52
CA SER A 518 1.66 -18.73 8.99
C SER A 518 2.38 -17.76 9.93
N ASP A 519 3.57 -17.33 9.53
CA ASP A 519 4.38 -16.31 10.18
C ASP A 519 4.63 -15.16 9.21
N LEU A 520 4.06 -13.98 9.51
CA LEU A 520 4.17 -12.79 8.65
C LEU A 520 5.64 -12.39 8.42
N ARG A 521 6.45 -12.43 9.47
CA ARG A 521 7.85 -12.00 9.38
C ARG A 521 8.66 -12.97 8.52
N SER A 522 8.39 -14.27 8.65
CA SER A 522 8.96 -15.28 7.77
C SER A 522 8.55 -15.10 6.31
N LEU A 523 7.29 -14.73 6.05
CA LEU A 523 6.80 -14.42 4.70
C LEU A 523 7.55 -13.21 4.10
N ASP A 524 7.82 -12.17 4.89
CA ASP A 524 8.55 -10.99 4.42
C ASP A 524 10.00 -11.31 4.05
N ILE A 525 10.69 -12.11 4.88
CA ILE A 525 12.06 -12.58 4.59
C ILE A 525 12.08 -13.46 3.34
N GLN A 526 11.13 -14.39 3.22
CA GLN A 526 11.04 -15.23 2.03
C GLN A 526 10.69 -14.42 0.77
N ARG A 527 9.85 -13.39 0.89
CA ARG A 527 9.48 -12.49 -0.21
C ARG A 527 10.65 -11.58 -0.63
N ASN A 528 11.48 -11.13 0.30
CA ASN A 528 12.74 -10.43 -0.01
C ASN A 528 13.59 -11.27 -0.98
N ARG A 529 13.75 -12.56 -0.67
CA ARG A 529 14.56 -13.49 -1.48
C ARG A 529 13.90 -13.82 -2.81
N ASP A 530 12.59 -14.05 -2.81
CA ASP A 530 11.80 -14.28 -4.01
C ASP A 530 11.91 -13.11 -5.02
N HIS A 531 11.93 -11.88 -4.51
CA HIS A 531 12.06 -10.66 -5.31
C HIS A 531 13.50 -10.30 -5.67
N GLY A 532 14.48 -11.11 -5.23
CA GLY A 532 15.89 -10.86 -5.46
C GLY A 532 16.33 -9.47 -5.01
N LEU A 533 15.87 -8.99 -3.85
CA LEU A 533 16.36 -7.72 -3.33
C LEU A 533 17.86 -7.80 -3.03
N ALA A 534 18.58 -6.69 -3.16
CA ALA A 534 19.98 -6.60 -2.77
C ALA A 534 20.18 -6.94 -1.27
N SER A 535 21.41 -7.25 -0.88
CA SER A 535 21.71 -7.49 0.54
C SER A 535 21.55 -6.21 1.36
N TYR A 536 21.41 -6.37 2.67
CA TYR A 536 21.48 -5.24 3.59
C TYR A 536 22.77 -4.42 3.42
N ASN A 537 23.91 -5.09 3.23
CA ASN A 537 25.20 -4.41 3.09
C ASN A 537 25.35 -3.63 1.78
N ASP A 538 24.75 -4.11 0.69
CA ASP A 538 24.73 -3.39 -0.58
C ASP A 538 23.80 -2.17 -0.49
N MET A 539 22.64 -2.32 0.14
CA MET A 539 21.68 -1.23 0.28
C MET A 539 22.17 -0.16 1.25
N ARG A 540 22.81 -0.54 2.36
CA ARG A 540 23.35 0.46 3.29
C ARG A 540 24.42 1.31 2.59
N GLU A 541 25.29 0.69 1.78
CA GLU A 541 26.30 1.39 0.98
C GLU A 541 25.66 2.31 -0.06
N PHE A 542 24.63 1.83 -0.77
CA PHE A 542 23.86 2.66 -1.70
C PHE A 542 23.26 3.90 -1.02
N CYS A 543 22.72 3.71 0.18
CA CYS A 543 22.19 4.79 1.00
C CYS A 543 23.28 5.68 1.59
N GLY A 544 24.57 5.44 1.33
CA GLY A 544 25.71 6.25 1.75
C GLY A 544 26.34 5.84 3.08
N LEU A 545 25.82 4.80 3.73
CA LEU A 545 26.41 4.25 4.96
C LEU A 545 27.72 3.52 4.63
N ARG A 546 28.60 3.38 5.62
CA ARG A 546 29.83 2.62 5.43
C ARG A 546 29.49 1.14 5.20
N ARG A 547 30.01 0.55 4.13
CA ARG A 547 29.94 -0.91 3.93
C ARG A 547 30.61 -1.63 5.11
N ALA A 548 29.95 -2.65 5.65
CA ALA A 548 30.56 -3.53 6.62
C ALA A 548 31.55 -4.48 5.94
N HIS A 549 32.73 -4.69 6.54
CA HIS A 549 33.71 -5.69 6.12
C HIS A 549 33.86 -6.82 7.15
N SER A 550 33.12 -6.72 8.26
CA SER A 550 33.07 -7.67 9.35
C SER A 550 31.70 -7.57 10.04
N TRP A 551 31.37 -8.52 10.90
CA TRP A 551 30.14 -8.47 11.69
C TRP A 551 30.13 -7.29 12.67
N GLU A 552 31.29 -6.97 13.23
CA GLU A 552 31.49 -5.90 14.19
C GLU A 552 31.21 -4.52 13.58
N ASP A 553 31.36 -4.39 12.25
CA ASP A 553 31.06 -3.15 11.53
C ASP A 553 29.57 -2.81 11.48
N PHE A 554 28.66 -3.74 11.80
CA PHE A 554 27.25 -3.43 12.02
C PHE A 554 27.00 -2.76 13.38
N GLY A 555 27.99 -2.72 14.28
CA GLY A 555 27.89 -2.13 15.61
C GLY A 555 27.67 -0.62 15.62
N ASP A 556 27.71 0.03 14.47
CA ASP A 556 27.35 1.45 14.31
C ASP A 556 25.84 1.70 14.36
N LEU A 557 25.02 0.69 14.03
CA LEU A 557 23.56 0.80 13.97
C LEU A 557 22.83 -0.34 14.67
N ILE A 558 23.45 -1.51 14.80
CA ILE A 558 22.84 -2.72 15.33
C ILE A 558 23.51 -3.08 16.66
N SER A 559 22.70 -3.41 17.67
CA SER A 559 23.25 -3.73 19.00
C SER A 559 24.07 -5.04 18.99
N PRO A 560 25.13 -5.16 19.82
CA PRO A 560 25.97 -6.36 19.87
C PRO A 560 25.21 -7.68 20.11
N PRO A 561 24.19 -7.76 21.00
CA PRO A 561 23.43 -9.01 21.18
C PRO A 561 22.68 -9.46 19.91
N ILE A 562 22.24 -8.50 19.07
CA ILE A 562 21.60 -8.80 17.79
C ILE A 562 22.64 -9.24 16.75
N ILE A 563 23.83 -8.63 16.74
CA ILE A 563 24.94 -9.05 15.86
C ILE A 563 25.32 -10.51 16.14
N GLU A 564 25.39 -10.93 17.41
CA GLU A 564 25.68 -12.33 17.74
C GLU A 564 24.59 -13.30 17.25
N LYS A 565 23.32 -12.89 17.27
CA LYS A 565 22.23 -13.66 16.65
C LYS A 565 22.42 -13.76 15.14
N LEU A 566 22.78 -12.67 14.45
CA LEU A 566 23.04 -12.70 13.00
C LEU A 566 24.20 -13.63 12.66
N LYS A 567 25.31 -13.58 13.41
CA LYS A 567 26.46 -14.50 13.28
C LYS A 567 26.05 -15.97 13.40
N SER A 568 25.07 -16.28 14.26
CA SER A 568 24.58 -17.65 14.43
C SER A 568 23.67 -18.13 13.29
N LEU A 569 23.13 -17.21 12.48
CA LEU A 569 22.16 -17.48 11.43
C LEU A 569 22.78 -17.49 10.04
N TYR A 570 23.60 -16.50 9.73
CA TYR A 570 24.14 -16.25 8.39
C TYR A 570 25.62 -16.61 8.34
N ALA A 571 26.07 -17.19 7.23
CA ALA A 571 27.47 -17.56 7.03
C ALA A 571 28.37 -16.32 6.92
N SER A 572 27.89 -15.25 6.28
CA SER A 572 28.60 -13.97 6.14
C SER A 572 27.70 -12.77 6.42
N HIS A 573 28.31 -11.65 6.84
CA HIS A 573 27.63 -10.36 6.97
C HIS A 573 27.12 -9.84 5.62
N GLU A 574 27.69 -10.32 4.52
CA GLU A 574 27.27 -10.03 3.14
C GLU A 574 25.96 -10.74 2.71
N ASP A 575 25.48 -11.69 3.51
CA ASP A 575 24.30 -12.50 3.22
C ASP A 575 23.02 -11.99 3.89
N VAL A 576 23.12 -10.99 4.77
CA VAL A 576 21.98 -10.50 5.54
C VAL A 576 20.92 -9.92 4.59
N ASP A 577 19.72 -10.48 4.64
CA ASP A 577 18.57 -10.03 3.85
C ASP A 577 18.27 -8.55 4.17
N LEU A 578 17.95 -7.73 3.16
CA LEU A 578 17.63 -6.30 3.35
C LEU A 578 16.52 -6.09 4.40
N THR A 579 15.43 -6.86 4.28
CA THR A 579 14.34 -6.77 5.26
C THR A 579 14.81 -7.06 6.68
N VAL A 580 15.78 -7.96 6.86
CA VAL A 580 16.32 -8.34 8.18
C VAL A 580 17.23 -7.24 8.71
N GLY A 581 18.29 -6.90 8.00
CA GLY A 581 19.28 -5.93 8.48
C GLY A 581 18.68 -4.54 8.72
N GLY A 582 17.85 -4.04 7.79
CA GLY A 582 17.23 -2.72 7.94
C GLY A 582 16.23 -2.63 9.11
N SER A 583 15.61 -3.74 9.51
CA SER A 583 14.68 -3.78 10.67
C SER A 583 15.41 -3.81 12.02
N LEU A 584 16.72 -4.05 12.02
CA LEU A 584 17.54 -4.20 13.23
C LEU A 584 18.37 -2.95 13.53
N GLU A 585 18.31 -1.95 12.65
CA GLU A 585 18.97 -0.66 12.84
C GLU A 585 18.28 0.14 13.95
N ALA A 586 19.08 0.82 14.76
CA ALA A 586 18.59 1.90 15.62
C ALA A 586 17.94 2.99 14.76
N HIS A 587 16.81 3.51 15.24
CA HIS A 587 16.07 4.56 14.53
C HIS A 587 16.84 5.87 14.47
N VAL A 588 16.63 6.62 13.39
CA VAL A 588 17.05 8.02 13.33
C VAL A 588 16.16 8.85 14.26
N ALA A 589 16.74 9.80 14.98
CA ALA A 589 15.98 10.63 15.90
C ALA A 589 14.81 11.35 15.19
N GLY A 590 13.61 11.16 15.71
CA GLY A 590 12.38 11.75 15.16
C GLY A 590 11.76 10.96 13.99
N SER A 591 12.31 9.81 13.60
CA SER A 591 11.69 8.86 12.67
C SER A 591 11.46 7.51 13.35
N LEU A 592 10.65 6.65 12.74
CA LEU A 592 10.40 5.28 13.19
C LEU A 592 11.18 4.26 12.34
N ALA A 593 12.29 4.68 11.74
CA ALA A 593 13.08 3.84 10.85
C ALA A 593 14.57 4.13 11.02
N GLY A 594 15.38 3.08 10.90
CA GLY A 594 16.83 3.22 10.78
C GLY A 594 17.26 3.90 9.48
N PRO A 595 18.53 4.34 9.37
CA PRO A 595 19.02 5.11 8.22
C PRO A 595 18.78 4.46 6.86
N THR A 596 18.93 3.14 6.74
CA THR A 596 18.78 2.43 5.46
C THR A 596 17.33 2.44 4.99
N PHE A 597 16.39 2.11 5.88
CA PHE A 597 14.97 2.17 5.52
C PHE A 597 14.47 3.61 5.38
N LEU A 598 14.96 4.55 6.18
CA LEU A 598 14.60 5.97 6.03
C LEU A 598 15.01 6.51 4.65
N CYS A 599 16.19 6.13 4.15
CA CYS A 599 16.65 6.43 2.80
C CYS A 599 15.68 5.90 1.72
N ILE A 600 15.33 4.61 1.75
CA ILE A 600 14.39 4.00 0.79
C ILE A 600 13.00 4.65 0.85
N LEU A 601 12.48 4.86 2.06
CA LEU A 601 11.15 5.44 2.26
C LEU A 601 11.11 6.89 1.78
N THR A 602 12.13 7.69 2.11
CA THR A 602 12.24 9.09 1.66
C THR A 602 12.27 9.16 0.14
N GLU A 603 13.06 8.29 -0.51
CA GLU A 603 13.13 8.21 -1.96
C GLU A 603 11.79 7.86 -2.60
N GLN A 604 11.09 6.84 -2.07
CA GLN A 604 9.79 6.45 -2.59
C GLN A 604 8.79 7.61 -2.50
N PHE A 605 8.65 8.22 -1.32
CA PHE A 605 7.64 9.26 -1.13
C PHE A 605 7.98 10.58 -1.83
N TYR A 606 9.26 10.85 -2.08
CA TYR A 606 9.67 11.90 -3.01
C TYR A 606 9.13 11.60 -4.42
N ARG A 607 9.40 10.40 -4.96
CA ARG A 607 8.95 9.98 -6.31
C ARG A 607 7.44 10.00 -6.46
N THR A 608 6.72 9.48 -5.47
CA THR A 608 5.25 9.41 -5.48
C THR A 608 4.60 10.79 -5.55
N ARG A 609 5.20 11.80 -4.93
CA ARG A 609 4.74 13.20 -4.98
C ARG A 609 5.14 13.89 -6.27
N VAL A 610 6.45 13.94 -6.52
CA VAL A 610 7.05 14.74 -7.60
C VAL A 610 6.78 14.14 -8.97
N GLY A 611 6.63 12.82 -9.07
CA GLY A 611 6.25 12.13 -10.32
C GLY A 611 4.75 12.14 -10.60
N ASP A 612 3.92 12.80 -9.79
CA ASP A 612 2.46 12.84 -9.94
C ASP A 612 1.97 14.21 -10.44
N ARG A 613 1.61 14.29 -11.72
CA ARG A 613 1.07 15.52 -12.36
C ARG A 613 -0.22 16.02 -11.71
N PHE A 614 -0.93 15.15 -11.03
CA PHE A 614 -2.21 15.43 -10.39
C PHE A 614 -2.09 15.58 -8.85
N PHE A 615 -0.88 15.61 -8.30
CA PHE A 615 -0.68 15.85 -6.87
C PHE A 615 -1.36 17.15 -6.43
N PHE A 616 -2.08 17.13 -5.31
CA PHE A 616 -3.08 18.15 -4.98
C PHE A 616 -2.53 19.58 -4.83
N GLU A 617 -1.22 19.75 -4.60
CA GLU A 617 -0.57 21.06 -4.45
C GLU A 617 -0.05 21.66 -5.76
N ASN A 618 -0.25 20.98 -6.89
CA ASN A 618 0.07 21.50 -8.22
C ASN A 618 -1.03 22.44 -8.73
N GLY A 619 -0.63 23.63 -9.16
CA GLY A 619 -1.49 24.72 -9.66
C GLY A 619 -1.66 24.74 -11.18
N ASP A 620 -1.59 23.59 -11.85
CA ASP A 620 -1.88 23.50 -13.29
C ASP A 620 -3.33 23.93 -13.57
N LYS A 621 -3.56 24.67 -14.67
CA LYS A 621 -4.88 25.24 -14.97
C LYS A 621 -5.95 24.20 -15.30
N LEU A 622 -5.55 23.00 -15.72
CA LEU A 622 -6.46 21.92 -16.09
C LEU A 622 -6.64 20.93 -14.94
N THR A 623 -5.56 20.55 -14.25
CA THR A 623 -5.62 19.51 -13.21
C THR A 623 -5.62 20.02 -11.78
N GLY A 624 -5.13 21.23 -11.54
CA GLY A 624 -4.99 21.79 -10.21
C GLY A 624 -6.32 22.15 -9.53
N PHE A 625 -6.22 22.48 -8.25
CA PHE A 625 -7.29 23.13 -7.49
C PHE A 625 -7.08 24.64 -7.50
N THR A 626 -8.14 25.42 -7.27
CA THR A 626 -7.99 26.86 -7.04
C THR A 626 -7.30 27.13 -5.69
N PRO A 627 -6.77 28.35 -5.43
CA PRO A 627 -6.14 28.66 -4.14
C PRO A 627 -7.09 28.51 -2.95
N ASP A 628 -8.37 28.84 -3.14
CA ASP A 628 -9.41 28.69 -2.11
C ASP A 628 -9.70 27.21 -1.83
N GLN A 629 -9.84 26.40 -2.89
CA GLN A 629 -10.00 24.95 -2.78
C GLN A 629 -8.80 24.30 -2.08
N LEU A 630 -7.58 24.69 -2.44
CA LEU A 630 -6.35 24.19 -1.82
C LEU A 630 -6.28 24.57 -0.33
N THR A 631 -6.74 25.76 0.04
CA THR A 631 -6.82 26.19 1.44
C THR A 631 -7.77 25.30 2.24
N GLU A 632 -8.90 24.90 1.66
CA GLU A 632 -9.83 23.98 2.31
C GLU A 632 -9.29 22.55 2.40
N LEU A 633 -8.65 22.04 1.33
CA LEU A 633 -8.07 20.70 1.32
C LEU A 633 -6.99 20.50 2.38
N ARG A 634 -6.21 21.54 2.69
CA ARG A 634 -5.20 21.49 3.76
C ARG A 634 -5.76 21.35 5.18
N LYS A 635 -7.09 21.48 5.35
CA LYS A 635 -7.79 21.22 6.62
C LYS A 635 -8.19 19.76 6.80
N ALA A 636 -8.09 18.94 5.75
CA ALA A 636 -8.42 17.51 5.82
C ALA A 636 -7.57 16.84 6.91
N SER A 637 -8.22 16.00 7.72
CA SER A 637 -7.60 15.27 8.81
C SER A 637 -8.25 13.91 8.98
N MET A 638 -7.50 12.94 9.47
CA MET A 638 -8.01 11.61 9.80
C MET A 638 -9.16 11.70 10.80
N ALA A 639 -9.05 12.57 11.81
CA ALA A 639 -10.10 12.77 12.82
C ALA A 639 -11.43 13.25 12.19
N ARG A 640 -11.36 14.20 11.24
CA ARG A 640 -12.57 14.66 10.53
C ARG A 640 -13.17 13.56 9.68
N LEU A 641 -12.33 12.79 8.98
CA LEU A 641 -12.77 11.69 8.13
C LEU A 641 -13.57 10.65 8.94
N LEU A 642 -13.12 10.31 10.15
CA LEU A 642 -13.85 9.41 11.06
C LEU A 642 -15.16 10.03 11.57
N CYS A 643 -15.15 11.30 11.96
CA CYS A 643 -16.34 12.02 12.41
C CYS A 643 -17.44 12.08 11.34
N ASP A 644 -17.07 12.31 10.08
CA ASP A 644 -18.01 12.45 8.97
C ASP A 644 -18.62 11.13 8.51
N ASN A 645 -17.91 10.02 8.72
CA ASN A 645 -18.21 8.74 8.07
C ASN A 645 -18.43 7.57 9.04
N GLY A 646 -18.35 7.80 10.36
CA GLY A 646 -18.87 6.91 11.40
C GLY A 646 -20.39 6.78 11.35
N ASN A 647 -20.96 5.76 12.00
CA ASN A 647 -22.42 5.63 12.12
C ASN A 647 -22.99 6.64 13.14
N SER A 648 -22.26 6.89 14.23
CA SER A 648 -22.66 7.62 15.44
C SER A 648 -21.45 8.13 16.24
N ILE A 649 -20.33 8.42 15.58
CA ILE A 649 -19.15 9.03 16.21
C ILE A 649 -19.40 10.53 16.41
N SER A 650 -19.48 10.97 17.66
CA SER A 650 -19.78 12.36 18.02
C SER A 650 -18.56 13.14 18.51
N SER A 651 -17.50 12.42 18.87
CA SER A 651 -16.28 12.99 19.44
C SER A 651 -15.02 12.21 19.05
N MET A 652 -13.94 12.96 18.83
CA MET A 652 -12.63 12.44 18.46
C MET A 652 -11.54 13.41 18.92
N GLN A 653 -10.33 12.92 19.17
CA GLN A 653 -9.17 13.78 19.35
C GLN A 653 -8.69 14.34 18.00
N PRO A 654 -8.21 15.59 17.91
CA PRO A 654 -7.86 16.23 16.64
C PRO A 654 -6.76 15.52 15.84
N GLN A 655 -5.80 14.86 16.51
CA GLN A 655 -4.75 14.07 15.87
C GLN A 655 -5.08 12.59 16.07
N ALA A 656 -5.82 11.98 15.14
CA ALA A 656 -6.38 10.63 15.32
C ALA A 656 -5.31 9.53 15.35
N PHE A 657 -4.14 9.77 14.73
CA PHE A 657 -3.01 8.85 14.80
C PHE A 657 -2.29 8.86 16.14
N LYS A 658 -2.47 9.90 16.97
CA LYS A 658 -1.81 10.03 18.27
C LYS A 658 -2.75 9.69 19.42
N THR A 659 -2.18 9.15 20.50
CA THR A 659 -2.91 8.80 21.71
C THR A 659 -3.60 10.01 22.32
N VAL A 660 -4.70 9.76 23.03
CA VAL A 660 -5.43 10.79 23.76
C VAL A 660 -4.57 11.30 24.90
N SER A 661 -4.41 12.63 24.98
CA SER A 661 -3.56 13.27 25.98
C SER A 661 -4.08 14.67 26.33
N ALA A 662 -3.41 15.35 27.27
CA ALA A 662 -3.74 16.73 27.60
C ALA A 662 -3.59 17.70 26.40
N SER A 663 -2.64 17.43 25.49
CA SER A 663 -2.43 18.21 24.26
C SER A 663 -3.23 17.72 23.06
N ASN A 664 -3.79 16.50 23.14
CA ASN A 664 -4.65 15.90 22.11
C ASN A 664 -5.94 15.36 22.77
N PRO A 665 -6.76 16.22 23.40
CA PRO A 665 -7.95 15.78 24.12
C PRO A 665 -9.06 15.39 23.13
N ILE A 666 -9.96 14.52 23.58
CA ILE A 666 -11.19 14.22 22.85
C ILE A 666 -12.07 15.48 22.86
N VAL A 667 -12.51 15.90 21.67
CA VAL A 667 -13.39 17.05 21.49
C VAL A 667 -14.62 16.65 20.66
N PRO A 668 -15.74 17.39 20.76
CA PRO A 668 -16.87 17.20 19.85
C PRO A 668 -16.43 17.33 18.39
N CYS A 669 -16.96 16.48 17.51
CA CYS A 669 -16.65 16.51 16.07
C CYS A 669 -16.95 17.87 15.41
N SER A 670 -17.86 18.68 15.98
CA SER A 670 -18.15 20.04 15.54
C SER A 670 -16.98 21.03 15.74
N HIS A 671 -15.99 20.70 16.58
CA HIS A 671 -14.79 21.50 16.78
C HIS A 671 -13.63 21.09 15.86
N ILE A 672 -13.77 19.98 15.13
CA ILE A 672 -12.75 19.51 14.18
C ILE A 672 -13.05 20.15 12.81
N PRO A 673 -12.10 20.89 12.22
CA PRO A 673 -12.30 21.57 10.94
C PRO A 673 -12.78 20.63 9.83
N GLN A 674 -13.72 21.12 9.03
CA GLN A 674 -14.25 20.43 7.86
C GLN A 674 -13.78 21.14 6.58
N VAL A 675 -13.60 20.37 5.51
CA VAL A 675 -13.39 20.90 4.16
C VAL A 675 -14.68 21.57 3.68
N ASP A 676 -14.64 22.87 3.41
CA ASP A 676 -15.79 23.64 2.92
C ASP A 676 -15.99 23.44 1.40
N LEU A 677 -16.97 22.61 1.03
CA LEU A 677 -17.29 22.33 -0.37
C LEU A 677 -17.90 23.53 -1.11
N THR A 678 -18.28 24.62 -0.45
CA THR A 678 -18.78 25.82 -1.14
C THR A 678 -17.73 26.45 -2.07
N LYS A 679 -16.44 26.13 -1.89
CA LYS A 679 -15.35 26.54 -2.80
C LYS A 679 -15.35 25.78 -4.13
N TRP A 680 -16.27 24.81 -4.32
CA TRP A 680 -16.51 24.09 -5.57
C TRP A 680 -17.81 24.49 -6.27
N ILE A 681 -18.46 25.60 -5.87
CA ILE A 681 -19.59 26.15 -6.63
C ILE A 681 -19.08 26.62 -8.00
N ASP A 682 -19.60 26.01 -9.07
CA ASP A 682 -19.28 26.35 -10.44
C ASP A 682 -20.15 27.50 -10.95
N GLN A 683 -19.53 28.66 -11.11
CA GLN A 683 -20.20 29.89 -11.52
C GLN A 683 -20.34 30.04 -13.05
N LYS A 684 -19.94 29.03 -13.83
CA LYS A 684 -20.13 29.08 -15.29
C LYS A 684 -21.64 29.18 -15.60
N PRO A 685 -22.05 30.07 -16.52
CA PRO A 685 -23.46 30.28 -16.81
C PRO A 685 -24.10 28.99 -17.32
N TYR A 686 -25.02 28.44 -16.52
CA TYR A 686 -25.85 27.32 -16.93
C TYR A 686 -26.85 27.80 -17.99
N THR A 687 -26.55 27.55 -19.26
CA THR A 687 -27.57 27.65 -20.31
C THR A 687 -28.49 26.46 -20.13
N SER A 688 -29.62 26.66 -19.44
CA SER A 688 -30.69 25.66 -19.40
C SER A 688 -31.07 25.32 -20.83
N ALA A 689 -30.74 24.10 -21.29
CA ALA A 689 -31.23 23.61 -22.55
C ALA A 689 -32.77 23.59 -22.47
N ASP A 690 -33.39 24.32 -23.39
CA ASP A 690 -34.83 24.43 -23.57
C ASP A 690 -35.51 23.04 -23.54
N PRO A 691 -36.56 22.82 -22.72
CA PRO A 691 -37.28 21.54 -22.66
C PRO A 691 -38.03 21.17 -23.96
N SER A 692 -37.86 21.91 -25.06
CA SER A 692 -38.58 21.72 -26.32
C SER A 692 -38.00 20.67 -27.29
N ILE A 693 -36.89 19.99 -26.98
CA ILE A 693 -36.35 18.95 -27.87
C ILE A 693 -37.03 17.60 -27.60
N HIS A 694 -38.16 17.39 -28.28
CA HIS A 694 -38.79 16.10 -28.47
C HIS A 694 -37.80 15.08 -29.06
N TYR A 695 -37.49 14.03 -28.30
CA TYR A 695 -36.86 12.82 -28.83
C TYR A 695 -37.83 12.13 -29.80
N VAL A 696 -37.54 12.22 -31.10
CA VAL A 696 -38.05 11.27 -32.08
C VAL A 696 -37.22 9.98 -31.95
N LYS A 697 -37.88 8.91 -31.50
CA LYS A 697 -37.35 7.54 -31.48
C LYS A 697 -36.80 7.14 -32.85
N LYS A 698 -35.57 6.64 -32.89
CA LYS A 698 -35.16 5.52 -33.74
C LYS A 698 -34.20 4.61 -33.00
#